data_AF-A0A5J4WQ33-F1
#
_entry.id   AF-A0A5J4WQ33-F1
#
_cell.length_a   1.000
_cell.length_b   1.000
_cell.length_c   1.000
_cell.angle_alpha   90.00
_cell.angle_beta   90.00
_cell.angle_gamma   90.00
#
_symmetry.space_group_name_H-M   'P 1'
#
loop_
_entity.id
_entity.type
_entity.pdbx_description
1 polymer ?
#
loop_
_entity_poly.entity_id
_entity_poly.type
_entity_poly.pdbx_seq_one_letter_code
_entity_poly.pdbx_strand_id
1 'polypeptide(L)'
;EGEGINVKGNYSDTLSNLNDLEGVIMESSKFSTLVLKEIQAQQYHLQYYWTTQIASLTSVEVSLNISNTNLPLQFTINGHGMIQEKLNVKIVQAGLKLLINSKSVIMQYNADIIYPPENSTDQIHIEGNPQNEQTATFGMKDYKWFEYKKYKYDFLISNDGRIFTGFEGKESTAPPLNVIELEVDGGIKDDDEKSEEEKQEEIDGVDSPKGFSFPMWMIILIAVVGALLIIVIVIIIICCICKHKKQKNKKEDEVQMENINPGNYSSRMNNQSFNASQSRSQTGLEVDIVAQILSNSFRNENLSQIGSARNAQQQIPQFHLQSIPSTYALPVIQPPLIISPNASFNTSWVKTDFVKVKKLGKGAFGTVWQMKEKSTQRVVAIKVVDYDTEQEQKMIIQEKTIMLNIFETIKKSNPPGSFIHVVQPLGFFLNQDEDSIKAYLVLEFCERGDLRKYIKNMMESGTEISNRKAFELIAQVTSAVHQLHVNSIIHGDLKPENVLVMQDYRIKLSDFGLARKIEEGRDYLTAMGGTTFYLGPELLQSKDKSNSGAKKLMQTTASDIWAFGVMMFELLALRHPFFDSKEGNLPLQELIRRIIEDAPAELPDHYSNSLRMLIRNMLTKDPSRRITSADILEIQEVADCLTNK
;
A
#
# COMPACT_ATOMS: atom_id res chain seq x y z
N GLU A 1 -49.53 -12.32 -14.96
CA GLU A 1 -48.67 -13.45 -14.58
C GLU A 1 -47.47 -13.44 -15.53
N GLY A 2 -46.22 -13.23 -15.15
CA GLY A 2 -45.60 -12.68 -13.96
C GLY A 2 -44.19 -12.24 -14.40
N GLU A 3 -43.83 -10.99 -14.18
CA GLU A 3 -42.47 -10.49 -14.36
C GLU A 3 -42.16 -9.58 -13.17
N GLY A 4 -41.16 -9.95 -12.36
CA GLY A 4 -40.83 -9.27 -11.10
C GLY A 4 -39.63 -9.85 -10.37
N ILE A 5 -38.45 -9.69 -10.99
CA ILE A 5 -37.08 -9.47 -10.46
C ILE A 5 -36.63 -10.24 -9.19
N ASN A 6 -35.70 -11.18 -9.39
CA ASN A 6 -34.97 -11.93 -8.36
C ASN A 6 -34.06 -11.04 -7.49
N VAL A 7 -34.01 -11.31 -6.17
CA VAL A 7 -33.03 -10.72 -5.23
C VAL A 7 -31.84 -11.68 -5.07
N LYS A 8 -30.72 -11.26 -5.68
CA LYS A 8 -29.29 -11.64 -5.57
C LYS A 8 -28.90 -13.00 -4.94
N GLY A 9 -28.37 -13.91 -5.78
CA GLY A 9 -27.36 -14.93 -5.41
C GLY A 9 -25.95 -14.49 -5.83
N ASN A 10 -24.92 -15.14 -5.28
CA ASN A 10 -23.51 -14.91 -5.61
C ASN A 10 -23.23 -15.23 -7.10
N TYR A 11 -22.99 -14.22 -7.94
CA TYR A 11 -22.73 -14.40 -9.38
C TYR A 11 -21.28 -14.80 -9.67
N SER A 12 -20.82 -15.92 -9.12
CA SER A 12 -19.51 -16.48 -9.50
C SER A 12 -19.44 -18.01 -9.60
N ASP A 13 -20.53 -18.75 -9.37
CA ASP A 13 -20.57 -20.19 -9.60
C ASP A 13 -21.64 -20.60 -10.62
N THR A 14 -21.39 -21.70 -11.32
CA THR A 14 -22.35 -22.35 -12.22
C THR A 14 -23.45 -23.12 -11.47
N LEU A 15 -23.53 -23.00 -10.13
CA LEU A 15 -24.42 -23.77 -9.26
C LEU A 15 -24.82 -22.96 -8.02
N SER A 16 -25.81 -22.07 -8.16
CA SER A 16 -26.39 -21.37 -7.01
C SER A 16 -27.22 -22.34 -6.15
N ASN A 17 -26.93 -22.42 -4.85
CA ASN A 17 -27.68 -23.21 -3.88
C ASN A 17 -28.95 -22.46 -3.45
N LEU A 18 -30.12 -23.09 -3.65
CA LEU A 18 -31.43 -22.53 -3.28
C LEU A 18 -31.58 -22.29 -1.77
N ASN A 19 -30.82 -22.99 -0.93
CA ASN A 19 -30.86 -22.79 0.52
C ASN A 19 -30.13 -21.51 0.97
N ASP A 20 -29.39 -20.84 0.07
CA ASP A 20 -28.65 -19.62 0.37
C ASP A 20 -29.49 -18.35 0.04
N LEU A 21 -30.75 -18.51 -0.37
CA LEU A 21 -31.65 -17.41 -0.70
C LEU A 21 -32.34 -16.87 0.57
N GLU A 22 -32.00 -15.63 0.94
CA GLU A 22 -32.73 -14.85 1.96
C GLU A 22 -33.74 -13.92 1.28
N GLY A 23 -35.02 -13.94 1.70
CA GLY A 23 -36.08 -13.16 1.05
C GLY A 23 -37.45 -13.27 1.71
N VAL A 24 -38.42 -12.51 1.20
CA VAL A 24 -39.83 -12.56 1.64
C VAL A 24 -40.56 -13.70 0.91
N ILE A 25 -41.49 -14.37 1.59
CA ILE A 25 -42.27 -15.49 1.03
C ILE A 25 -43.02 -15.07 -0.24
N MET A 26 -42.76 -15.76 -1.36
CA MET A 26 -43.28 -15.41 -2.70
C MET A 26 -44.59 -16.10 -3.09
N GLU A 27 -45.05 -17.10 -2.34
CA GLU A 27 -46.35 -17.73 -2.64
C GLU A 27 -47.47 -16.72 -2.37
N SER A 28 -48.15 -16.26 -3.43
CA SER A 28 -49.19 -15.23 -3.35
C SER A 28 -50.29 -15.55 -2.35
N SER A 29 -50.59 -16.84 -2.13
CA SER A 29 -51.58 -17.31 -1.16
C SER A 29 -51.11 -17.22 0.30
N LYS A 30 -49.80 -17.29 0.55
CA LYS A 30 -49.20 -17.11 1.88
C LYS A 30 -48.91 -15.64 2.16
N PHE A 31 -48.41 -14.90 1.16
CA PHE A 31 -48.14 -13.48 1.31
C PHE A 31 -49.41 -12.68 1.64
N SER A 32 -50.55 -13.01 1.01
CA SER A 32 -51.83 -12.36 1.28
C SER A 32 -52.41 -12.65 2.67
N THR A 33 -51.86 -13.61 3.40
CA THR A 33 -52.26 -13.94 4.78
C THR A 33 -51.39 -13.29 5.84
N LEU A 34 -50.25 -12.69 5.46
CA LEU A 34 -49.36 -12.02 6.41
C LEU A 34 -49.94 -10.66 6.84
N VAL A 35 -49.93 -10.41 8.15
CA VAL A 35 -50.26 -9.06 8.67
C VAL A 35 -49.06 -8.13 8.55
N LEU A 36 -49.30 -6.81 8.49
CA LEU A 36 -48.27 -5.78 8.29
C LEU A 36 -47.05 -5.95 9.21
N LYS A 37 -47.27 -6.34 10.47
CA LYS A 37 -46.20 -6.57 11.45
C LYS A 37 -45.29 -7.76 11.08
N GLU A 38 -45.84 -8.81 10.48
CA GLU A 38 -45.07 -9.98 10.02
C GLU A 38 -44.27 -9.67 8.76
N ILE A 39 -44.87 -8.89 7.84
CA ILE A 39 -44.17 -8.38 6.65
C ILE A 39 -43.00 -7.50 7.09
N GLN A 40 -43.22 -6.59 8.05
CA GLN A 40 -42.16 -5.72 8.59
C GLN A 40 -41.04 -6.53 9.26
N ALA A 41 -41.37 -7.56 10.04
CA ALA A 41 -40.37 -8.46 10.64
C ALA A 41 -39.56 -9.23 9.59
N GLN A 42 -40.20 -9.70 8.52
CA GLN A 42 -39.53 -10.37 7.40
C GLN A 42 -38.70 -9.40 6.55
N GLN A 43 -39.08 -8.13 6.43
CA GLN A 43 -38.27 -7.13 5.74
C GLN A 43 -37.07 -6.65 6.57
N TYR A 44 -37.18 -6.69 7.89
CA TYR A 44 -36.20 -6.12 8.82
C TYR A 44 -34.77 -6.65 8.58
N HIS A 45 -34.60 -7.96 8.45
CA HIS A 45 -33.28 -8.57 8.22
C HIS A 45 -32.73 -8.30 6.80
N LEU A 46 -33.61 -8.03 5.83
CA LEU A 46 -33.26 -7.74 4.44
C LEU A 46 -32.88 -6.27 4.21
N GLN A 47 -33.17 -5.37 5.16
CA GLN A 47 -32.80 -3.96 5.08
C GLN A 47 -31.30 -3.76 4.83
N TYR A 48 -30.45 -4.64 5.39
CA TYR A 48 -29.01 -4.68 5.14
C TYR A 48 -28.62 -4.71 3.66
N TYR A 49 -29.38 -5.44 2.83
CA TYR A 49 -29.10 -5.57 1.41
C TYR A 49 -29.73 -4.47 0.56
N TRP A 50 -30.72 -3.75 1.11
CA TRP A 50 -31.49 -2.72 0.40
C TRP A 50 -31.07 -1.29 0.76
N THR A 51 -30.39 -1.10 1.89
CA THR A 51 -29.76 0.18 2.23
C THR A 51 -28.64 0.46 1.22
N THR A 52 -28.90 1.37 0.27
CA THR A 52 -27.90 1.92 -0.65
C THR A 52 -26.91 2.86 0.07
N GLN A 53 -27.16 3.16 1.34
CA GLN A 53 -26.40 4.10 2.16
C GLN A 53 -25.49 3.34 3.12
N ILE A 54 -24.19 3.61 3.04
CA ILE A 54 -23.19 3.13 3.99
C ILE A 54 -23.48 3.78 5.35
N ALA A 55 -23.37 3.01 6.44
CA ALA A 55 -23.55 3.55 7.78
C ALA A 55 -22.66 4.78 7.98
N SER A 56 -23.19 5.85 8.56
CA SER A 56 -22.41 7.09 8.77
C SER A 56 -22.79 7.78 10.06
N LEU A 57 -21.82 8.44 10.68
CA LEU A 57 -22.03 9.17 11.93
C LEU A 57 -22.40 10.63 11.68
N THR A 58 -23.27 11.18 12.52
CA THR A 58 -23.54 12.62 12.61
C THR A 58 -22.90 13.20 13.88
N SER A 59 -23.09 12.55 15.03
CA SER A 59 -22.55 13.01 16.32
C SER A 59 -22.28 11.84 17.27
N VAL A 60 -21.36 12.04 18.21
CA VAL A 60 -21.06 11.08 19.27
C VAL A 60 -21.05 11.81 20.60
N GLU A 61 -21.82 11.28 21.54
CA GLU A 61 -21.91 11.76 22.91
C GLU A 61 -21.57 10.65 23.90
N VAL A 62 -20.83 11.00 24.94
CA VAL A 62 -20.42 10.10 26.01
C VAL A 62 -20.79 10.72 27.35
N SER A 63 -21.63 10.02 28.11
CA SER A 63 -22.03 10.42 29.47
C SER A 63 -21.24 9.64 30.51
N LEU A 64 -20.52 10.37 31.37
CA LEU A 64 -19.74 9.84 32.48
C LEU A 64 -20.29 10.33 33.82
N ASN A 65 -20.65 9.39 34.70
CA ASN A 65 -21.01 9.72 36.08
C ASN A 65 -19.73 9.86 36.93
N ILE A 66 -19.36 11.09 37.26
CA ILE A 66 -18.14 11.36 38.04
C ILE A 66 -18.31 11.11 39.54
N SER A 67 -19.56 11.04 40.02
CA SER A 67 -19.90 10.72 41.41
C SER A 67 -19.88 9.21 41.70
N ASN A 68 -20.01 8.36 40.67
CA ASN A 68 -20.00 6.89 40.80
C ASN A 68 -19.30 6.21 39.61
N THR A 69 -18.00 5.95 39.77
CA THR A 69 -17.15 5.32 38.75
C THR A 69 -17.41 3.83 38.52
N ASN A 70 -18.36 3.21 39.24
CA ASN A 70 -18.78 1.82 39.00
C ASN A 70 -19.92 1.71 37.98
N LEU A 71 -20.55 2.83 37.61
CA LEU A 71 -21.53 2.86 36.54
C LEU A 71 -20.83 2.78 35.17
N PRO A 72 -21.44 2.07 34.19
CA PRO A 72 -20.88 1.99 32.85
C PRO A 72 -20.86 3.37 32.18
N LEU A 73 -19.83 3.58 31.36
CA LEU A 73 -19.75 4.72 30.45
C LEU A 73 -20.85 4.56 29.39
N GLN A 74 -21.74 5.54 29.28
CA GLN A 74 -22.86 5.49 28.34
C GLN A 74 -22.50 6.23 27.06
N PHE A 75 -22.62 5.55 25.93
CA PHE A 75 -22.40 6.09 24.60
C PHE A 75 -23.74 6.29 23.90
N THR A 76 -23.91 7.47 23.32
CA THR A 76 -25.03 7.81 22.43
C THR A 76 -24.44 8.29 21.11
N ILE A 77 -24.69 7.56 20.04
CA ILE A 77 -24.20 7.91 18.69
C ILE A 77 -25.39 8.16 17.78
N ASN A 78 -25.36 9.26 17.04
CA ASN A 78 -26.38 9.58 16.05
C ASN A 78 -25.79 9.38 14.66
N GLY A 79 -26.58 8.89 13.72
CA GLY A 79 -26.10 8.56 12.39
C GLY A 79 -27.19 8.02 11.46
N HIS A 80 -26.80 7.61 10.27
CA HIS A 80 -27.70 7.07 9.25
C HIS A 80 -27.28 5.66 8.86
N GLY A 81 -28.25 4.84 8.41
CA GLY A 81 -27.97 3.51 7.86
C GLY A 81 -27.42 2.51 8.88
N MET A 82 -27.70 2.68 10.17
CA MET A 82 -27.28 1.78 11.25
C MET A 82 -28.25 0.60 11.39
N ILE A 83 -27.72 -0.62 11.56
CA ILE A 83 -28.56 -1.84 11.58
C ILE A 83 -28.42 -2.56 12.91
N GLN A 84 -29.56 -2.85 13.54
CA GLN A 84 -29.63 -3.54 14.83
C GLN A 84 -28.95 -4.90 14.74
N GLU A 85 -28.24 -5.30 15.80
CA GLU A 85 -27.46 -6.55 15.89
C GLU A 85 -26.27 -6.67 14.92
N LYS A 86 -26.14 -5.79 13.92
CA LYS A 86 -25.03 -5.80 12.95
C LYS A 86 -24.04 -4.65 13.15
N LEU A 87 -24.45 -3.59 13.83
CA LEU A 87 -23.63 -2.41 14.04
C LEU A 87 -22.43 -2.71 14.95
N ASN A 88 -21.26 -2.34 14.46
CA ASN A 88 -19.99 -2.33 15.18
C ASN A 88 -19.49 -0.89 15.26
N VAL A 89 -18.99 -0.50 16.43
CA VAL A 89 -18.38 0.80 16.70
C VAL A 89 -16.90 0.60 16.96
N LYS A 90 -16.06 1.26 16.17
CA LYS A 90 -14.63 1.29 16.36
C LYS A 90 -14.24 2.61 17.03
N ILE A 91 -13.66 2.51 18.22
CA ILE A 91 -13.17 3.63 19.03
C ILE A 91 -11.65 3.67 18.90
N VAL A 92 -11.12 4.83 18.53
CA VAL A 92 -9.70 4.99 18.21
C VAL A 92 -9.10 6.13 19.02
N GLN A 93 -8.11 5.83 19.88
CA GLN A 93 -7.47 6.81 20.76
C GLN A 93 -6.39 7.62 20.02
N ALA A 94 -6.73 8.79 19.49
CA ALA A 94 -5.75 9.71 18.92
C ALA A 94 -4.77 10.20 20.01
N GLY A 95 -3.48 9.95 19.80
CA GLY A 95 -2.41 10.13 20.78
C GLY A 95 -2.22 11.58 21.25
N LEU A 96 -1.34 11.74 22.24
CA LEU A 96 -1.05 13.01 22.93
C LEU A 96 -0.93 14.22 21.98
N LYS A 97 -1.72 15.27 22.27
CA LYS A 97 -1.59 16.58 21.64
C LYS A 97 -0.30 17.25 22.12
N LEU A 98 0.78 17.10 21.37
CA LEU A 98 1.95 17.94 21.55
C LEU A 98 1.69 19.28 20.86
N LEU A 99 1.61 20.35 21.66
CA LEU A 99 1.68 21.72 21.18
C LEU A 99 3.15 22.02 20.90
N ILE A 100 3.54 21.94 19.63
CA ILE A 100 4.83 22.42 19.16
C ILE A 100 4.54 23.61 18.25
N ASN A 101 5.04 24.79 18.64
CA ASN A 101 4.94 26.03 17.87
C ASN A 101 3.52 26.36 17.38
N SER A 102 2.53 26.27 18.28
CA SER A 102 1.14 26.67 18.02
C SER A 102 0.40 25.85 16.95
N LYS A 103 0.95 24.71 16.53
CA LYS A 103 0.27 23.72 15.70
C LYS A 103 0.03 22.44 16.51
N SER A 104 -1.19 21.94 16.47
CA SER A 104 -1.54 20.65 17.06
C SER A 104 -1.06 19.53 16.16
N VAL A 105 -0.12 18.71 16.63
CA VAL A 105 0.29 17.47 15.97
C VAL A 105 -0.46 16.31 16.62
N ILE A 106 -1.15 15.51 15.79
CA ILE A 106 -1.85 14.29 16.21
C ILE A 106 -0.96 13.09 15.87
N MET A 107 -0.56 12.31 16.87
CA MET A 107 0.10 11.01 16.69
C MET A 107 -0.98 9.90 16.71
N GLN A 108 -0.93 8.87 15.87
CA GLN A 108 -1.81 7.68 15.92
C GLN A 108 -0.95 6.40 16.10
N TYR A 109 -1.29 5.34 16.84
CA TYR A 109 -2.40 4.96 17.73
C TYR A 109 -1.89 3.90 18.73
N ASN A 110 -2.38 3.91 19.98
CA ASN A 110 -2.36 2.76 20.89
C ASN A 110 -3.80 2.25 21.01
N ALA A 111 -4.01 0.94 20.81
CA ALA A 111 -5.26 0.16 20.99
C ALA A 111 -6.52 0.68 20.26
N ASP A 112 -6.90 -0.02 19.19
CA ASP A 112 -8.24 0.09 18.60
C ASP A 112 -9.21 -0.76 19.43
N ILE A 113 -10.34 -0.20 19.83
CA ILE A 113 -11.41 -0.95 20.51
C ILE A 113 -12.57 -1.09 19.54
N ILE A 114 -13.01 -2.33 19.34
CA ILE A 114 -14.22 -2.65 18.56
C ILE A 114 -15.29 -3.11 19.55
N TYR A 115 -16.46 -2.48 19.47
CA TYR A 115 -17.64 -2.79 20.28
C TYR A 115 -18.82 -3.15 19.36
N PRO A 116 -19.64 -4.17 19.66
CA PRO A 116 -19.45 -5.12 20.75
C PRO A 116 -18.21 -6.02 20.52
N PRO A 117 -17.52 -6.48 21.58
CA PRO A 117 -16.40 -7.41 21.42
C PRO A 117 -16.82 -8.71 20.73
N GLU A 118 -15.91 -9.32 19.97
CA GLU A 118 -16.15 -10.62 19.32
C GLU A 118 -16.58 -11.67 20.37
N ASN A 119 -17.71 -12.35 20.12
CA ASN A 119 -18.35 -13.34 21.00
C ASN A 119 -18.95 -12.78 22.31
N SER A 120 -19.17 -11.46 22.42
CA SER A 120 -19.95 -10.90 23.54
C SER A 120 -21.45 -10.97 23.27
N THR A 121 -22.25 -11.01 24.35
CA THR A 121 -23.72 -10.84 24.29
C THR A 121 -24.15 -9.38 24.40
N ASP A 122 -23.18 -8.46 24.38
CA ASP A 122 -23.43 -7.03 24.48
C ASP A 122 -24.11 -6.55 23.21
N GLN A 123 -25.12 -5.69 23.36
CA GLN A 123 -25.91 -5.20 22.23
C GLN A 123 -25.87 -3.68 22.18
N ILE A 124 -25.80 -3.16 20.96
CA ILE A 124 -26.07 -1.75 20.68
C ILE A 124 -27.57 -1.62 20.38
N HIS A 125 -28.27 -0.79 21.15
CA HIS A 125 -29.68 -0.53 20.93
C HIS A 125 -29.86 0.63 19.96
N ILE A 126 -30.59 0.43 18.87
CA ILE A 126 -30.79 1.44 17.82
C ILE A 126 -32.26 1.84 17.77
N GLU A 127 -32.52 3.13 17.97
CA GLU A 127 -33.82 3.76 17.79
C GLU A 127 -33.89 4.46 16.42
N GLY A 128 -35.01 4.30 15.73
CA GLY A 128 -35.26 4.91 14.42
C GLY A 128 -35.15 3.94 13.24
N ASN A 129 -35.43 4.46 12.04
CA ASN A 129 -35.43 3.70 10.79
C ASN A 129 -34.15 4.00 9.99
N PRO A 130 -33.47 3.02 9.37
CA PRO A 130 -32.28 3.23 8.53
C PRO A 130 -32.38 4.26 7.42
N GLN A 131 -33.59 4.62 6.98
CA GLN A 131 -33.84 5.66 5.97
C GLN A 131 -33.80 7.10 6.55
N ASN A 132 -33.83 7.24 7.87
CA ASN A 132 -33.76 8.51 8.59
C ASN A 132 -32.54 8.52 9.52
N GLU A 133 -32.30 9.65 10.19
CA GLU A 133 -31.34 9.67 11.28
C GLU A 133 -31.81 8.76 12.43
N GLN A 134 -30.87 8.00 12.97
CA GLN A 134 -31.04 7.00 14.01
C GLN A 134 -30.14 7.33 15.20
N THR A 135 -30.55 6.87 16.37
CA THR A 135 -29.79 6.99 17.62
C THR A 135 -29.42 5.61 18.10
N ALA A 136 -28.13 5.34 18.27
CA ALA A 136 -27.65 4.08 18.82
C ALA A 136 -27.02 4.29 20.21
N THR A 137 -27.37 3.45 21.17
CA THR A 137 -26.97 3.56 22.58
C THR A 137 -26.36 2.26 23.08
N PHE A 138 -25.27 2.38 23.86
CA PHE A 138 -24.63 1.24 24.51
C PHE A 138 -23.78 1.66 25.71
N GLY A 139 -23.56 0.72 26.65
CA GLY A 139 -22.80 0.96 27.86
C GLY A 139 -21.53 0.11 27.92
N MET A 140 -20.40 0.70 28.31
CA MET A 140 -19.15 -0.03 28.56
C MET A 140 -18.76 -0.01 30.03
N LYS A 141 -18.58 -1.19 30.65
CA LYS A 141 -18.19 -1.31 32.07
C LYS A 141 -16.70 -1.16 32.31
N ASP A 142 -15.86 -1.60 31.36
CA ASP A 142 -14.41 -1.42 31.42
C ASP A 142 -13.96 -0.25 30.54
N TYR A 143 -13.87 0.93 31.15
CA TYR A 143 -13.53 2.19 30.47
C TYR A 143 -12.32 2.89 31.09
N LYS A 144 -11.46 2.17 31.84
CA LYS A 144 -10.22 2.75 32.41
C LYS A 144 -9.27 3.30 31.35
N TRP A 145 -9.42 2.85 30.10
CA TRP A 145 -8.69 3.32 28.93
C TRP A 145 -9.19 4.68 28.41
N PHE A 146 -10.37 5.16 28.84
CA PHE A 146 -11.02 6.38 28.33
C PHE A 146 -10.61 7.63 29.14
N GLU A 147 -9.36 8.05 28.99
CA GLU A 147 -8.83 9.30 29.58
C GLU A 147 -9.10 10.52 28.66
N TYR A 148 -10.37 10.90 28.45
CA TYR A 148 -10.76 11.99 27.52
C TYR A 148 -10.20 13.38 27.86
N LYS A 149 -9.79 13.61 29.12
CA LYS A 149 -9.08 14.84 29.51
C LYS A 149 -7.64 14.90 28.97
N LYS A 150 -7.06 13.75 28.57
CA LYS A 150 -5.66 13.61 28.13
C LYS A 150 -5.51 13.23 26.66
N TYR A 151 -6.44 12.46 26.12
CA TYR A 151 -6.40 11.96 24.74
C TYR A 151 -7.65 12.34 23.97
N LYS A 152 -7.53 12.43 22.64
CA LYS A 152 -8.67 12.58 21.74
C LYS A 152 -9.14 11.19 21.33
N TYR A 153 -10.44 10.99 21.19
CA TYR A 153 -11.00 9.73 20.69
C TYR A 153 -11.80 10.02 19.41
N ASP A 154 -11.55 9.22 18.38
CA ASP A 154 -12.29 9.22 17.12
C ASP A 154 -13.17 7.97 17.06
N PHE A 155 -14.33 8.07 16.43
CA PHE A 155 -15.32 7.01 16.33
C PHE A 155 -15.65 6.73 14.87
N LEU A 156 -15.78 5.45 14.55
CA LEU A 156 -16.21 4.96 13.25
C LEU A 156 -17.24 3.84 13.45
N ILE A 157 -18.12 3.63 12.49
CA ILE A 157 -19.16 2.58 12.55
C ILE A 157 -19.14 1.67 11.32
N SER A 158 -19.61 0.45 11.49
CA SER A 158 -19.68 -0.56 10.43
C SER A 158 -20.81 -1.54 10.69
N ASN A 159 -21.65 -1.84 9.69
CA ASN A 159 -22.65 -2.91 9.80
C ASN A 159 -22.09 -4.29 9.42
N ASP A 160 -20.91 -4.37 8.80
CA ASP A 160 -20.32 -5.62 8.32
C ASP A 160 -19.06 -6.04 9.11
N GLY A 161 -18.62 -5.17 10.03
CA GLY A 161 -17.39 -5.34 10.81
C GLY A 161 -16.11 -5.20 9.99
N ARG A 162 -16.19 -4.83 8.70
CA ARG A 162 -15.07 -4.76 7.77
C ARG A 162 -14.79 -3.33 7.33
N ILE A 163 -15.82 -2.60 6.90
CA ILE A 163 -15.70 -1.22 6.42
C ILE A 163 -16.21 -0.27 7.50
N PHE A 164 -15.29 0.50 8.09
CA PHE A 164 -15.59 1.45 9.15
C PHE A 164 -15.59 2.89 8.63
N THR A 165 -16.72 3.58 8.82
CA THR A 165 -16.97 4.92 8.29
C THR A 165 -17.33 5.90 9.40
N GLY A 166 -16.94 7.17 9.22
CA GLY A 166 -17.23 8.26 10.14
C GLY A 166 -18.32 9.21 9.60
N PHE A 167 -18.09 10.51 9.77
CA PHE A 167 -18.91 11.61 9.30
C PHE A 167 -19.16 11.54 7.79
N GLU A 168 -20.43 11.64 7.37
CA GLU A 168 -20.87 11.51 5.97
C GLU A 168 -20.40 10.23 5.26
N GLY A 169 -20.06 9.16 5.99
CA GLY A 169 -19.65 7.89 5.38
C GLY A 169 -18.19 7.86 4.91
N LYS A 170 -17.35 8.82 5.33
CA LYS A 170 -15.91 8.87 5.01
C LYS A 170 -15.08 8.21 6.10
N GLU A 171 -14.10 7.39 5.73
CA GLU A 171 -13.26 6.60 6.66
C GLU A 171 -12.33 7.44 7.57
N SER A 172 -12.12 8.74 7.29
CA SER A 172 -11.09 9.57 7.96
C SER A 172 -11.62 10.84 8.63
N THR A 173 -12.93 11.01 8.73
CA THR A 173 -13.54 12.17 9.39
C THR A 173 -14.44 11.68 10.51
N ALA A 174 -13.98 11.74 11.76
CA ALA A 174 -14.86 11.46 12.91
C ALA A 174 -15.60 12.74 13.33
N PRO A 175 -16.87 12.65 13.77
CA PRO A 175 -17.57 13.79 14.35
C PRO A 175 -16.89 14.23 15.65
N PRO A 176 -17.08 15.49 16.10
CA PRO A 176 -16.61 15.92 17.40
C PRO A 176 -17.28 15.08 18.51
N LEU A 177 -16.45 14.57 19.43
CA LEU A 177 -16.90 13.89 20.64
C LEU A 177 -17.41 14.92 21.66
N ASN A 178 -18.67 14.79 22.07
CA ASN A 178 -19.23 15.50 23.21
C ASN A 178 -19.13 14.65 24.47
N VAL A 179 -18.60 15.18 25.58
CA VAL A 179 -18.52 14.45 26.86
C VAL A 179 -19.32 15.21 27.92
N ILE A 180 -20.27 14.51 28.56
CA ILE A 180 -21.12 15.04 29.63
C ILE A 180 -20.66 14.43 30.97
N GLU A 181 -20.21 15.28 31.90
CA GLU A 181 -19.91 14.91 33.28
C GLU A 181 -21.18 15.09 34.14
N LEU A 182 -21.72 14.00 34.70
CA LEU A 182 -22.88 14.04 35.58
C LEU A 182 -22.43 14.03 37.04
N GLU A 183 -22.75 15.09 37.79
CA GLU A 183 -22.63 15.15 39.26
C GLU A 183 -23.98 14.85 39.89
N VAL A 184 -24.02 13.89 40.81
CA VAL A 184 -25.18 13.73 41.70
C VAL A 184 -24.96 14.66 42.88
N ASP A 185 -25.72 15.76 42.90
CA ASP A 185 -25.77 16.64 44.06
C ASP A 185 -26.40 15.85 45.23
N GLY A 186 -25.57 15.54 46.21
CA GLY A 186 -25.98 14.80 47.40
C GLY A 186 -26.87 15.68 48.27
N GLY A 187 -28.18 15.50 48.15
CA GLY A 187 -29.16 16.21 48.96
C GLY A 187 -30.38 15.35 49.27
N ILE A 188 -30.22 14.39 50.18
CA ILE A 188 -31.36 13.82 50.92
C ILE A 188 -31.88 14.94 51.82
N LYS A 189 -33.15 15.35 51.61
CA LYS A 189 -34.03 15.73 52.70
C LYS A 189 -35.41 15.13 52.44
N ASP A 190 -35.75 14.20 53.33
CA ASP A 190 -37.11 13.75 53.61
C ASP A 190 -38.00 14.96 53.95
N ASP A 191 -39.19 15.02 53.35
CA ASP A 191 -40.47 14.88 54.06
C ASP A 191 -41.64 15.45 53.21
N ASP A 192 -42.72 14.67 53.25
CA ASP A 192 -44.13 15.04 53.16
C ASP A 192 -44.84 15.35 51.82
N GLU A 193 -45.70 14.39 51.47
CA GLU A 193 -47.13 14.49 51.17
C GLU A 193 -47.71 15.66 50.32
N LYS A 194 -48.43 15.20 49.28
CA LYS A 194 -49.75 15.63 48.76
C LYS A 194 -49.86 16.52 47.51
N SER A 195 -50.85 16.08 46.71
CA SER A 195 -51.73 16.77 45.74
C SER A 195 -51.06 17.34 44.49
N GLU A 196 -51.36 16.80 43.30
CA GLU A 196 -52.58 16.99 42.47
C GLU A 196 -52.68 18.36 41.79
N GLU A 197 -53.24 18.33 40.58
CA GLU A 197 -53.65 19.43 39.67
C GLU A 197 -52.59 19.89 38.64
N GLU A 198 -52.68 19.39 37.40
CA GLU A 198 -53.52 19.93 36.30
C GLU A 198 -53.08 21.33 35.86
N LYS A 199 -52.52 21.44 34.64
CA LYS A 199 -52.75 22.62 33.80
C LYS A 199 -52.97 22.21 32.34
N GLN A 200 -54.22 22.43 31.94
CA GLN A 200 -54.74 22.46 30.59
C GLN A 200 -53.98 23.42 29.68
N GLU A 201 -53.93 23.03 28.41
CA GLU A 201 -53.80 23.93 27.26
C GLU A 201 -55.02 24.85 27.18
N GLU A 202 -54.80 26.13 26.90
CA GLU A 202 -55.79 26.95 26.21
C GLU A 202 -55.08 27.90 25.23
N ILE A 203 -55.66 27.94 24.03
CA ILE A 203 -55.22 28.59 22.80
C ILE A 203 -55.81 30.01 22.77
N ASP A 204 -55.07 31.01 22.29
CA ASP A 204 -55.57 31.96 21.28
C ASP A 204 -54.52 33.03 20.90
N GLY A 205 -54.43 33.31 19.59
CA GLY A 205 -53.76 34.51 19.09
C GLY A 205 -52.99 34.34 17.77
N VAL A 206 -53.72 34.26 16.66
CA VAL A 206 -53.19 34.43 15.30
C VAL A 206 -52.65 35.86 15.13
N ASP A 207 -51.38 36.01 14.73
CA ASP A 207 -50.97 37.17 13.94
C ASP A 207 -49.74 36.90 13.04
N SER A 208 -49.82 37.49 11.85
CA SER A 208 -49.00 37.37 10.63
C SER A 208 -47.47 37.62 10.75
N PRO A 209 -46.63 37.15 9.79
CA PRO A 209 -45.17 37.17 9.92
C PRO A 209 -44.57 38.56 9.65
N LYS A 210 -43.87 39.13 10.63
CA LYS A 210 -43.03 40.32 10.44
C LYS A 210 -41.59 39.88 10.13
N GLY A 211 -41.06 40.46 9.06
CA GLY A 211 -39.77 40.11 8.47
C GLY A 211 -38.57 40.21 9.41
N PHE A 212 -37.62 39.32 9.18
CA PHE A 212 -36.28 39.33 9.78
C PHE A 212 -35.56 40.65 9.46
N SER A 213 -35.37 41.49 10.48
CA SER A 213 -34.40 42.58 10.43
C SER A 213 -33.07 42.04 10.94
N PHE A 214 -32.06 41.94 10.07
CA PHE A 214 -30.70 41.60 10.50
C PHE A 214 -30.16 42.70 11.42
N PRO A 215 -29.56 42.35 12.57
CA PRO A 215 -28.98 43.35 13.45
C PRO A 215 -27.81 44.05 12.74
N MET A 216 -27.80 45.39 12.78
CA MET A 216 -26.87 46.27 12.05
C MET A 216 -25.39 45.87 12.17
N TRP A 217 -24.99 45.23 13.27
CA TRP A 217 -23.62 44.76 13.47
C TRP A 217 -23.21 43.63 12.50
N MET A 218 -24.13 42.77 12.04
CA MET A 218 -23.82 41.75 11.04
C MET A 218 -23.57 42.34 9.65
N ILE A 219 -24.29 43.40 9.27
CA ILE A 219 -24.08 44.10 7.99
C ILE A 219 -22.70 44.77 7.99
N ILE A 220 -22.31 45.37 9.12
CA ILE A 220 -20.98 45.96 9.30
C ILE A 220 -19.90 44.87 9.25
N LEU A 221 -20.12 43.71 9.86
CA LEU A 221 -19.18 42.58 9.83
C LEU A 221 -18.95 42.06 8.40
N ILE A 222 -20.02 41.88 7.62
CA ILE A 222 -19.94 41.45 6.22
C ILE A 222 -19.19 42.48 5.37
N ALA A 223 -19.43 43.78 5.59
CA ALA A 223 -18.72 44.84 4.89
C ALA A 223 -17.22 44.87 5.21
N VAL A 224 -16.84 44.66 6.48
CA VAL A 224 -15.43 44.60 6.91
C VAL A 224 -14.72 43.37 6.32
N VAL A 225 -15.36 42.20 6.36
CA VAL A 225 -14.81 40.97 5.77
C VAL A 225 -14.66 41.11 4.25
N GLY A 226 -15.65 41.72 3.58
CA GLY A 226 -15.58 42.03 2.15
C GLY A 226 -14.42 42.98 1.80
N ALA A 227 -14.21 44.02 2.59
CA ALA A 227 -13.10 44.96 2.39
C ALA A 227 -11.73 44.29 2.57
N LEU A 228 -11.59 43.42 3.57
CA LEU A 228 -10.36 42.64 3.79
C LEU A 228 -10.06 41.67 2.64
N LEU A 229 -11.09 41.01 2.09
CA LEU A 229 -10.94 40.15 0.91
C LEU A 229 -10.49 40.93 -0.32
N ILE A 230 -11.02 42.14 -0.54
CA ILE A 230 -10.59 43.00 -1.66
C ILE A 230 -9.12 43.41 -1.50
N ILE A 231 -8.68 43.75 -0.29
CA ILE A 231 -7.27 44.09 -0.02
C ILE A 231 -6.34 42.90 -0.33
N VAL A 232 -6.73 41.69 0.09
CA VAL A 232 -5.95 40.47 -0.20
C VAL A 232 -5.86 40.20 -1.70
N ILE A 233 -6.96 40.36 -2.43
CA ILE A 233 -6.99 40.19 -3.89
C ILE A 233 -6.07 41.23 -4.58
N VAL A 234 -6.09 42.49 -4.13
CA VAL A 234 -5.21 43.54 -4.67
C VAL A 234 -3.73 43.21 -4.41
N ILE A 235 -3.37 42.71 -3.23
CA ILE A 235 -2.00 42.28 -2.91
C ILE A 235 -1.56 41.12 -3.82
N ILE A 236 -2.43 40.13 -4.06
CA ILE A 236 -2.15 39.01 -4.97
C ILE A 236 -1.92 39.51 -6.40
N ILE A 237 -2.75 40.43 -6.89
CA ILE A 237 -2.60 41.03 -8.23
C ILE A 237 -1.26 41.78 -8.33
N ILE A 238 -0.89 42.57 -7.33
CA ILE A 238 0.39 43.28 -7.29
C ILE A 238 1.56 42.28 -7.31
N CYS A 239 1.50 41.21 -6.52
CA CYS A 239 2.51 40.15 -6.51
C CYS A 239 2.65 39.46 -7.88
N CYS A 240 1.54 39.18 -8.56
CA CYS A 240 1.54 38.61 -9.91
C CYS A 240 2.17 39.56 -10.94
N ILE A 241 1.84 40.86 -10.90
CA ILE A 241 2.43 41.88 -11.79
C ILE A 241 3.93 42.00 -11.54
N CYS A 242 4.37 42.02 -10.28
CA CYS A 242 5.79 42.05 -9.92
C CYS A 242 6.54 40.81 -10.41
N LYS A 243 5.93 39.62 -10.29
CA LYS A 243 6.52 38.36 -10.78
C LYS A 243 6.62 38.35 -12.31
N HIS A 244 5.63 38.89 -13.01
CA HIS A 244 5.62 39.00 -14.47
C HIS A 244 6.66 40.01 -14.98
N LYS A 245 6.84 41.16 -14.31
CA LYS A 245 7.93 42.11 -14.61
C LYS A 245 9.31 41.49 -14.40
N LYS A 246 9.49 40.70 -13.33
CA LYS A 246 10.76 40.02 -13.04
C LYS A 246 11.11 38.95 -14.10
N GLN A 247 10.11 38.26 -14.66
CA GLN A 247 10.33 37.31 -15.75
C GLN A 247 10.61 37.97 -17.10
N LYS A 248 10.04 39.16 -17.35
CA LYS A 248 10.29 39.91 -18.60
C LYS A 248 11.73 40.45 -18.65
N ASN A 249 12.23 41.01 -17.55
CA ASN A 249 13.61 41.49 -17.48
C ASN A 249 14.63 40.34 -17.62
N LYS A 250 14.32 39.14 -17.10
CA LYS A 250 15.22 37.98 -17.21
C LYS A 250 15.33 37.42 -18.64
N LYS A 251 14.29 37.58 -19.47
CA LYS A 251 14.32 37.21 -20.90
C LYS A 251 15.04 38.24 -21.77
N GLU A 252 15.08 39.52 -21.37
CA GLU A 252 15.84 40.56 -22.08
C GLU A 252 17.35 40.43 -21.82
N ASP A 253 17.77 39.93 -20.64
CA ASP A 253 19.17 39.65 -20.33
C ASP A 253 19.71 38.37 -21.02
N GLU A 254 18.88 37.34 -21.23
CA GLU A 254 19.28 36.10 -21.93
C GLU A 254 19.43 36.29 -23.46
N VAL A 255 18.69 37.24 -24.06
CA VAL A 255 18.78 37.52 -25.51
C VAL A 255 20.00 38.39 -25.88
N GLN A 256 20.66 39.06 -24.91
CA GLN A 256 21.90 39.79 -25.15
C GLN A 256 23.18 38.94 -25.01
N MET A 257 23.08 37.70 -24.51
CA MET A 257 24.24 36.80 -24.33
C MET A 257 24.47 35.82 -25.49
N GLU A 258 23.60 35.79 -26.50
CA GLU A 258 23.68 34.82 -27.63
C GLU A 258 24.21 35.39 -28.95
N ASN A 259 24.70 36.64 -28.98
CA ASN A 259 25.29 37.27 -30.16
C ASN A 259 26.77 37.66 -29.96
N ILE A 260 27.67 36.70 -29.72
CA ILE A 260 29.12 36.88 -29.96
C ILE A 260 29.70 35.60 -30.61
N ASN A 261 30.23 35.77 -31.83
CA ASN A 261 30.78 34.74 -32.72
C ASN A 261 32.13 34.16 -32.20
N PRO A 262 32.54 32.93 -32.59
CA PRO A 262 33.73 32.26 -32.09
C PRO A 262 34.96 32.55 -32.96
N GLY A 263 36.09 32.93 -32.34
CA GLY A 263 37.35 33.07 -33.06
C GLY A 263 38.50 33.58 -32.20
N ASN A 264 39.55 32.76 -32.13
CA ASN A 264 40.91 33.06 -31.65
C ASN A 264 41.08 33.29 -30.13
N TYR A 265 41.85 32.44 -29.46
CA TYR A 265 43.27 32.68 -29.27
C TYR A 265 43.94 31.47 -28.60
N SER A 266 44.87 30.86 -29.33
CA SER A 266 45.96 30.09 -28.77
C SER A 266 46.91 31.00 -27.98
N SER A 267 47.73 30.36 -27.14
CA SER A 267 49.02 30.85 -26.64
C SER A 267 49.00 31.66 -25.33
N ARG A 268 49.20 30.97 -24.20
CA ARG A 268 50.27 31.37 -23.27
C ARG A 268 50.79 30.22 -22.41
N MET A 269 52.11 30.07 -22.51
CA MET A 269 53.05 29.21 -21.80
C MET A 269 52.78 29.04 -20.29
N ASN A 270 52.86 27.81 -19.77
CA ASN A 270 54.06 27.12 -19.25
C ASN A 270 54.69 27.79 -18.00
N ASN A 271 54.59 27.08 -16.88
CA ASN A 271 55.67 26.79 -15.92
C ASN A 271 55.17 25.59 -15.07
N GLN A 272 55.74 24.39 -15.29
CA GLN A 272 56.70 23.71 -14.40
C GLN A 272 56.14 23.49 -12.98
N SER A 273 56.02 22.27 -12.42
CA SER A 273 56.86 21.08 -12.57
C SER A 273 56.34 19.91 -11.68
N PHE A 274 56.93 18.73 -11.89
CA PHE A 274 57.05 17.53 -11.02
C PHE A 274 56.07 16.35 -11.14
N ASN A 275 56.58 15.34 -11.87
CA ASN A 275 56.65 13.89 -11.59
C ASN A 275 55.43 13.15 -10.99
N ALA A 276 54.76 12.37 -11.85
CA ALA A 276 54.03 11.16 -11.44
C ALA A 276 54.64 9.94 -12.14
N SER A 277 55.44 9.19 -11.38
CA SER A 277 55.87 7.83 -11.69
C SER A 277 54.77 6.83 -11.30
N GLN A 278 54.59 5.86 -12.20
CA GLN A 278 53.78 4.65 -12.13
C GLN A 278 53.48 4.08 -10.72
N SER A 279 52.19 3.81 -10.47
CA SER A 279 51.75 2.64 -9.71
C SER A 279 50.48 2.07 -10.34
N ARG A 280 50.63 0.91 -10.99
CA ARG A 280 49.56 -0.01 -11.40
C ARG A 280 48.57 -0.20 -10.25
N SER A 281 47.31 0.16 -10.42
CA SER A 281 46.21 -0.25 -9.53
C SER A 281 45.50 -1.47 -10.11
N GLN A 282 45.21 -2.41 -9.22
CA GLN A 282 44.60 -3.71 -9.43
C GLN A 282 43.15 -3.55 -9.92
N THR A 283 42.89 -3.78 -11.20
CA THR A 283 41.53 -4.01 -11.73
C THR A 283 41.49 -5.18 -12.73
N GLY A 284 42.53 -6.03 -12.73
CA GLY A 284 42.67 -7.15 -13.65
C GLY A 284 42.68 -8.54 -13.00
N LEU A 285 42.22 -8.68 -11.74
CA LEU A 285 42.24 -9.98 -11.04
C LEU A 285 40.85 -10.53 -10.64
N GLU A 286 39.77 -9.74 -10.74
CA GLU A 286 38.41 -10.23 -10.42
C GLU A 286 37.66 -10.84 -11.62
N VAL A 287 38.19 -10.69 -12.85
CA VAL A 287 37.55 -11.24 -14.06
C VAL A 287 37.97 -12.70 -14.32
N ASP A 288 39.13 -13.15 -13.80
CA ASP A 288 39.63 -14.51 -14.04
C ASP A 288 39.10 -15.57 -13.05
N ILE A 289 38.63 -15.17 -11.86
CA ILE A 289 38.11 -16.11 -10.84
C ILE A 289 36.69 -16.59 -11.20
N VAL A 290 35.87 -15.75 -11.84
CA VAL A 290 34.52 -16.12 -12.28
C VAL A 290 34.58 -17.09 -13.48
N ALA A 291 35.59 -16.97 -14.35
CA ALA A 291 35.82 -17.91 -15.45
C ALA A 291 36.39 -19.27 -14.99
N GLN A 292 37.15 -19.30 -13.89
CA GLN A 292 37.71 -20.55 -13.32
C GLN A 292 36.73 -21.32 -12.42
N ILE A 293 35.73 -20.66 -11.82
CA ILE A 293 34.70 -21.34 -11.04
C ILE A 293 33.64 -21.99 -11.95
N LEU A 294 33.34 -21.39 -13.11
CA LEU A 294 32.36 -21.94 -14.06
C LEU A 294 32.89 -23.11 -14.91
N SER A 295 34.21 -23.32 -14.98
CA SER A 295 34.82 -24.44 -15.72
C SER A 295 35.06 -25.70 -14.87
N ASN A 296 35.00 -25.61 -13.54
CA ASN A 296 35.25 -26.75 -12.63
C ASN A 296 33.99 -27.46 -12.11
N SER A 297 32.78 -26.96 -12.44
CA SER A 297 31.52 -27.64 -12.09
C SER A 297 30.98 -28.58 -13.19
N PHE A 298 31.74 -28.76 -14.29
CA PHE A 298 31.38 -29.65 -15.41
C PHE A 298 32.50 -30.66 -15.71
N ARG A 299 32.85 -31.49 -14.73
CA ARG A 299 33.46 -32.81 -14.97
C ARG A 299 33.09 -33.75 -13.84
N ASN A 300 31.87 -34.28 -13.90
CA ASN A 300 31.54 -35.61 -13.40
C ASN A 300 30.12 -35.94 -13.86
N GLU A 301 30.04 -36.62 -15.00
CA GLU A 301 29.09 -37.71 -15.26
C GLU A 301 29.28 -38.15 -16.71
N ASN A 302 30.18 -39.11 -16.89
CA ASN A 302 30.16 -40.10 -17.95
C ASN A 302 31.35 -41.02 -17.71
N LEU A 303 31.10 -42.20 -17.15
CA LEU A 303 31.88 -43.44 -17.35
C LEU A 303 31.22 -44.57 -16.54
N SER A 304 30.06 -45.03 -17.01
CA SER A 304 29.61 -46.40 -16.76
C SER A 304 30.00 -47.23 -17.98
N GLN A 305 31.20 -47.82 -17.95
CA GLN A 305 31.56 -49.12 -18.54
C GLN A 305 33.08 -49.33 -18.56
N ILE A 306 33.45 -50.60 -18.47
CA ILE A 306 34.78 -51.24 -18.62
C ILE A 306 35.58 -51.37 -17.32
N GLY A 307 35.61 -52.61 -16.84
CA GLY A 307 36.44 -53.05 -15.73
C GLY A 307 37.85 -53.49 -16.11
N SER A 308 38.57 -53.90 -15.07
CA SER A 308 39.79 -54.71 -15.06
C SER A 308 41.05 -54.14 -15.74
N ALA A 309 42.00 -53.66 -14.93
CA ALA A 309 43.41 -54.03 -15.07
C ALA A 309 44.22 -53.60 -13.83
N ARG A 310 45.20 -54.44 -13.50
CA ARG A 310 46.10 -54.40 -12.33
C ARG A 310 47.34 -53.53 -12.57
N ASN A 311 48.03 -53.26 -11.46
CA ASN A 311 49.49 -53.12 -11.27
C ASN A 311 50.18 -51.75 -11.38
N ALA A 312 50.71 -51.34 -10.21
CA ALA A 312 52.12 -51.08 -9.92
C ALA A 312 52.76 -49.70 -10.21
N GLN A 313 53.08 -49.03 -9.09
CA GLN A 313 54.40 -48.49 -8.69
C GLN A 313 55.04 -47.29 -9.42
N GLN A 314 55.25 -46.23 -8.61
CA GLN A 314 56.52 -45.52 -8.31
C GLN A 314 56.53 -43.98 -8.42
N GLN A 315 56.77 -43.39 -7.23
CA GLN A 315 57.63 -42.24 -6.89
C GLN A 315 57.28 -40.81 -7.35
N ILE A 316 56.92 -39.99 -6.36
CA ILE A 316 57.11 -38.52 -6.38
C ILE A 316 57.80 -38.13 -5.06
N PRO A 317 58.83 -37.26 -5.05
CA PRO A 317 59.63 -36.96 -3.86
C PRO A 317 58.90 -36.03 -2.88
N GLN A 318 59.06 -36.27 -1.58
CA GLN A 318 58.70 -35.33 -0.52
C GLN A 318 59.59 -34.08 -0.58
N PHE A 319 58.99 -32.92 -0.85
CA PHE A 319 59.57 -31.63 -0.48
C PHE A 319 58.89 -31.10 0.78
N HIS A 320 59.69 -30.93 1.83
CA HIS A 320 59.34 -30.21 3.04
C HIS A 320 59.01 -28.75 2.70
N LEU A 321 57.77 -28.34 2.94
CA LEU A 321 57.40 -26.93 3.05
C LEU A 321 57.36 -26.54 4.52
N GLN A 322 58.32 -25.70 4.89
CA GLN A 322 58.46 -25.06 6.18
C GLN A 322 57.24 -24.17 6.49
N SER A 323 56.85 -24.17 7.76
CA SER A 323 55.78 -23.37 8.36
C SER A 323 55.92 -21.87 8.08
N ILE A 324 54.90 -21.26 7.48
CA ILE A 324 54.75 -19.81 7.35
C ILE A 324 53.94 -19.30 8.58
N PRO A 325 54.31 -18.16 9.21
CA PRO A 325 53.65 -17.68 10.43
C PRO A 325 52.20 -17.24 10.21
N SER A 326 51.34 -17.54 11.19
CA SER A 326 49.93 -17.17 11.23
C SER A 326 49.74 -15.67 11.51
N THR A 327 49.76 -14.83 10.47
CA THR A 327 49.40 -13.42 10.66
C THR A 327 48.74 -12.75 9.48
N TYR A 328 47.93 -13.45 8.69
CA TYR A 328 46.92 -12.83 7.81
C TYR A 328 45.70 -13.73 7.69
N ALA A 329 44.93 -13.85 8.77
CA ALA A 329 43.56 -14.35 8.66
C ALA A 329 42.75 -13.27 7.92
N LEU A 330 42.39 -13.53 6.66
CA LEU A 330 41.35 -12.76 5.99
C LEU A 330 40.09 -12.79 6.86
N PRO A 331 39.38 -11.67 7.04
CA PRO A 331 38.17 -11.65 7.85
C PRO A 331 37.20 -12.65 7.23
N VAL A 332 36.89 -13.71 7.98
CA VAL A 332 35.78 -14.61 7.68
C VAL A 332 34.54 -13.73 7.71
N ILE A 333 34.05 -13.33 6.54
CA ILE A 333 32.76 -12.66 6.41
C ILE A 333 31.74 -13.71 6.84
N GLN A 334 31.25 -13.59 8.07
CA GLN A 334 30.14 -14.43 8.51
C GLN A 334 28.99 -14.24 7.51
N PRO A 335 28.35 -15.33 7.06
CA PRO A 335 27.18 -15.20 6.21
C PRO A 335 26.16 -14.28 6.90
N PRO A 336 25.43 -13.45 6.15
CA PRO A 336 24.39 -12.60 6.73
C PRO A 336 23.48 -13.46 7.61
N LEU A 337 23.19 -12.99 8.83
CA LEU A 337 22.22 -13.64 9.70
C LEU A 337 20.88 -13.73 8.96
N ILE A 338 20.47 -14.96 8.64
CA ILE A 338 19.18 -15.22 7.99
C ILE A 338 18.09 -14.68 8.91
N ILE A 339 17.29 -13.74 8.38
CA ILE A 339 16.17 -13.18 9.11
C ILE A 339 15.10 -14.25 9.23
N SER A 340 14.70 -14.55 10.47
CA SER A 340 13.59 -15.46 10.71
C SER A 340 12.28 -14.81 10.22
N PRO A 341 11.44 -15.54 9.45
CA PRO A 341 10.07 -15.10 9.14
C PRO A 341 9.22 -14.83 10.40
N ASN A 342 9.65 -15.35 11.56
CA ASN A 342 9.02 -15.14 12.86
C ASN A 342 9.57 -13.94 13.65
N ALA A 343 10.51 -13.17 13.10
CA ALA A 343 10.96 -11.95 13.74
C ALA A 343 9.77 -10.99 13.94
N SER A 344 9.58 -10.51 15.17
CA SER A 344 8.55 -9.53 15.49
C SER A 344 8.88 -8.18 14.89
N PHE A 345 7.83 -7.44 14.52
CA PHE A 345 7.97 -6.07 14.04
C PHE A 345 8.41 -5.15 15.19
N ASN A 346 9.58 -4.52 15.05
CA ASN A 346 10.21 -3.73 16.10
C ASN A 346 9.91 -2.22 15.96
N THR A 347 9.34 -1.64 17.01
CA THR A 347 9.05 -0.19 17.11
C THR A 347 9.92 0.55 18.12
N SER A 348 10.82 -0.16 18.81
CA SER A 348 11.70 0.37 19.85
C SER A 348 13.06 0.87 19.33
N TRP A 349 13.39 0.56 18.08
CA TRP A 349 14.65 1.00 17.47
C TRP A 349 14.77 2.51 17.39
N VAL A 350 16.00 3.00 17.42
CA VAL A 350 16.37 4.38 17.17
C VAL A 350 17.48 4.48 16.12
N LYS A 351 17.66 5.67 15.53
CA LYS A 351 18.66 5.89 14.47
C LYS A 351 20.08 5.46 14.89
N THR A 352 20.44 5.65 16.16
CA THR A 352 21.76 5.30 16.70
C THR A 352 22.03 3.80 16.77
N ASP A 353 21.01 2.96 16.64
CA ASP A 353 21.16 1.50 16.62
C ASP A 353 21.73 0.98 15.30
N PHE A 354 21.77 1.84 14.27
CA PHE A 354 22.20 1.48 12.93
C PHE A 354 23.46 2.23 12.51
N VAL A 355 24.29 1.56 11.71
CA VAL A 355 25.42 2.14 11.01
C VAL A 355 25.10 2.19 9.52
N LYS A 356 25.12 3.39 8.91
CA LYS A 356 24.93 3.54 7.46
C LYS A 356 26.09 2.86 6.72
N VAL A 357 25.77 2.02 5.74
CA VAL A 357 26.76 1.33 4.90
C VAL A 357 26.80 1.97 3.52
N LYS A 358 25.67 1.95 2.80
CA LYS A 358 25.60 2.40 1.41
C LYS A 358 24.20 2.91 1.07
N LYS A 359 24.10 3.91 0.19
CA LYS A 359 22.82 4.32 -0.40
C LYS A 359 22.41 3.31 -1.47
N LEU A 360 21.19 2.77 -1.36
CA LEU A 360 20.65 1.79 -2.32
C LEU A 360 19.84 2.46 -3.43
N GLY A 361 19.10 3.52 -3.12
CA GLY A 361 18.28 4.25 -4.08
C GLY A 361 17.64 5.50 -3.49
N LYS A 362 17.09 6.36 -4.35
CA LYS A 362 16.25 7.50 -3.96
C LYS A 362 15.01 7.48 -4.84
N GLY A 363 13.84 7.33 -4.23
CA GLY A 363 12.55 7.39 -4.90
C GLY A 363 11.87 8.75 -4.67
N ALA A 364 10.65 8.90 -5.19
CA ALA A 364 9.83 10.10 -4.99
C ALA A 364 9.52 10.36 -3.51
N PHE A 365 9.42 9.29 -2.71
CA PHE A 365 8.96 9.35 -1.32
C PHE A 365 10.08 9.21 -0.29
N GLY A 366 11.35 9.14 -0.70
CA GLY A 366 12.47 9.08 0.23
C GLY A 366 13.70 8.35 -0.28
N THR A 367 14.63 8.06 0.63
CA THR A 367 15.92 7.43 0.32
C THR A 367 16.05 6.10 1.03
N VAL A 368 16.42 5.06 0.29
CA VAL A 368 16.68 3.72 0.84
C VAL A 368 18.18 3.54 1.06
N TRP A 369 18.54 3.08 2.25
CA TRP A 369 19.92 2.85 2.67
C TRP A 369 20.11 1.41 3.11
N GLN A 370 21.24 0.82 2.73
CA GLN A 370 21.79 -0.35 3.40
C GLN A 370 22.39 0.12 4.72
N MET A 371 21.93 -0.46 5.82
CA MET A 371 22.43 -0.18 7.16
C MET A 371 22.74 -1.48 7.90
N LYS A 372 23.57 -1.39 8.93
CA LYS A 372 23.93 -2.51 9.80
C LYS A 372 23.46 -2.25 11.23
N GLU A 373 22.62 -3.12 11.77
CA GLU A 373 22.20 -3.07 13.18
C GLU A 373 23.40 -3.37 14.09
N LYS A 374 23.67 -2.51 15.07
CA LYS A 374 24.86 -2.64 15.94
C LYS A 374 24.79 -3.84 16.87
N SER A 375 23.62 -4.10 17.46
CA SER A 375 23.41 -5.17 18.44
C SER A 375 23.62 -6.56 17.83
N THR A 376 23.00 -6.82 16.67
CA THR A 376 22.98 -8.13 16.03
C THR A 376 23.97 -8.26 14.87
N GLN A 377 24.58 -7.16 14.43
CA GLN A 377 25.37 -7.07 13.19
C GLN A 377 24.58 -7.40 11.91
N ARG A 378 23.24 -7.47 11.99
CA ARG A 378 22.35 -7.73 10.86
C ARG A 378 22.40 -6.60 9.84
N VAL A 379 22.44 -6.95 8.56
CA VAL A 379 22.31 -6.00 7.45
C VAL A 379 20.82 -5.85 7.10
N VAL A 380 20.36 -4.60 6.98
CA VAL A 380 18.96 -4.26 6.70
C VAL A 380 18.89 -3.17 5.62
N ALA A 381 17.75 -3.10 4.93
CA ALA A 381 17.40 -1.97 4.08
C ALA A 381 16.50 -1.03 4.89
N ILE A 382 16.84 0.26 4.97
CA ILE A 382 16.04 1.25 5.70
C ILE A 382 15.60 2.34 4.74
N LYS A 383 14.29 2.45 4.53
CA LYS A 383 13.67 3.56 3.79
C LYS A 383 13.48 4.72 4.75
N VAL A 384 14.11 5.84 4.44
CA VAL A 384 14.07 7.08 5.21
C VAL A 384 13.25 8.09 4.44
N VAL A 385 12.19 8.60 5.06
CA VAL A 385 11.25 9.55 4.46
C VAL A 385 11.02 10.73 5.40
N ASP A 386 10.63 11.86 4.81
CA ASP A 386 10.24 13.05 5.57
C ASP A 386 8.90 12.78 6.27
N TYR A 387 8.71 13.34 7.47
CA TYR A 387 7.53 13.08 8.31
C TYR A 387 6.93 14.39 8.85
N ASP A 388 7.21 15.51 8.18
CA ASP A 388 6.87 16.84 8.68
C ASP A 388 5.43 17.24 8.32
N THR A 389 4.90 16.72 7.21
CA THR A 389 3.54 17.04 6.72
C THR A 389 2.57 15.89 6.90
N GLU A 390 1.28 16.18 7.12
CA GLU A 390 0.24 15.14 7.22
C GLU A 390 0.20 14.21 6.01
N GLN A 391 0.49 14.73 4.82
CA GLN A 391 0.50 13.94 3.59
C GLN A 391 1.62 12.90 3.60
N GLU A 392 2.83 13.30 4.00
CA GLU A 392 3.98 12.39 4.12
C GLU A 392 3.72 11.32 5.19
N GLN A 393 3.15 11.73 6.33
CA GLN A 393 2.77 10.83 7.41
C GLN A 393 1.76 9.79 6.93
N LYS A 394 0.68 10.21 6.27
CA LYS A 394 -0.33 9.31 5.72
C LYS A 394 0.27 8.32 4.73
N MET A 395 1.11 8.79 3.80
CA MET A 395 1.75 7.92 2.80
C MET A 395 2.62 6.83 3.42
N ILE A 396 3.53 7.18 4.33
CA ILE A 396 4.44 6.18 4.92
C ILE A 396 3.73 5.23 5.89
N ILE A 397 2.75 5.74 6.65
CA ILE A 397 1.96 4.91 7.56
C ILE A 397 1.09 3.94 6.75
N GLN A 398 0.51 4.38 5.64
CA GLN A 398 -0.23 3.53 4.73
C GLN A 398 0.67 2.44 4.13
N GLU A 399 1.83 2.81 3.56
CA GLU A 399 2.79 1.85 3.00
C GLU A 399 3.23 0.81 4.05
N LYS A 400 3.64 1.27 5.23
CA LYS A 400 4.00 0.41 6.37
C LYS A 400 2.88 -0.58 6.70
N THR A 401 1.65 -0.08 6.82
CA THR A 401 0.48 -0.88 7.22
C THR A 401 0.13 -1.92 6.17
N ILE A 402 0.13 -1.53 4.89
CA ILE A 402 -0.12 -2.45 3.77
C ILE A 402 0.94 -3.56 3.74
N MET A 403 2.22 -3.20 3.81
CA MET A 403 3.32 -4.18 3.80
C MET A 403 3.21 -5.17 4.96
N LEU A 404 2.94 -4.69 6.17
CA LEU A 404 2.75 -5.54 7.35
C LEU A 404 1.57 -6.49 7.17
N ASN A 405 0.43 -5.96 6.74
CA ASN A 405 -0.78 -6.76 6.54
C ASN A 405 -0.58 -7.82 5.48
N ILE A 406 0.06 -7.48 4.36
CA ILE A 406 0.38 -8.43 3.28
C ILE A 406 1.30 -9.53 3.79
N PHE A 407 2.40 -9.17 4.45
CA PHE A 407 3.36 -10.14 4.96
C PHE A 407 2.73 -11.09 5.98
N GLU A 408 1.97 -10.56 6.94
CA GLU A 408 1.27 -11.37 7.95
C GLU A 408 0.15 -12.23 7.35
N THR A 409 -0.57 -11.73 6.34
CA THR A 409 -1.59 -12.51 5.62
C THR A 409 -0.96 -13.73 4.95
N ILE A 410 0.11 -13.52 4.18
CA ILE A 410 0.84 -14.59 3.48
C ILE A 410 1.45 -15.57 4.49
N LYS A 411 2.03 -15.06 5.57
CA LYS A 411 2.62 -15.89 6.63
C LYS A 411 1.59 -16.80 7.29
N LYS A 412 0.37 -16.29 7.54
CA LYS A 412 -0.73 -17.07 8.14
C LYS A 412 -1.35 -18.06 7.15
N SER A 413 -1.44 -17.70 5.87
CA SER A 413 -2.05 -18.55 4.84
C SER A 413 -1.15 -19.71 4.40
N ASN A 414 0.18 -19.56 4.52
CA ASN A 414 1.13 -20.56 4.06
C ASN A 414 1.51 -21.57 5.16
N PRO A 415 1.86 -22.81 4.81
CA PRO A 415 2.36 -23.79 5.77
C PRO A 415 3.59 -23.26 6.53
N PRO A 416 3.73 -23.58 7.84
CA PRO A 416 4.89 -23.17 8.62
C PRO A 416 6.22 -23.55 7.97
N GLY A 417 7.15 -22.60 7.87
CA GLY A 417 8.46 -22.82 7.25
C GLY A 417 8.49 -22.68 5.72
N SER A 418 7.35 -22.42 5.07
CA SER A 418 7.33 -22.06 3.65
C SER A 418 8.08 -20.75 3.39
N PHE A 419 8.73 -20.67 2.23
CA PHE A 419 9.41 -19.44 1.84
C PHE A 419 8.39 -18.36 1.48
N ILE A 420 8.55 -17.17 2.05
CA ILE A 420 7.71 -16.00 1.77
C ILE A 420 8.44 -15.14 0.74
N HIS A 421 7.86 -15.05 -0.45
CA HIS A 421 8.41 -14.28 -1.57
C HIS A 421 8.14 -12.76 -1.48
N VAL A 422 7.90 -12.24 -0.27
CA VAL A 422 7.68 -10.83 0.00
C VAL A 422 8.78 -10.35 0.93
N VAL A 423 9.31 -9.14 0.68
CA VAL A 423 10.28 -8.50 1.57
C VAL A 423 9.66 -8.29 2.95
N GLN A 424 10.31 -8.80 3.98
CA GLN A 424 9.79 -8.71 5.34
C GLN A 424 9.93 -7.28 5.90
N PRO A 425 8.84 -6.66 6.37
CA PRO A 425 8.93 -5.47 7.21
C PRO A 425 9.40 -5.86 8.61
N LEU A 426 10.53 -5.29 9.05
CA LEU A 426 11.19 -5.65 10.32
C LEU A 426 10.90 -4.66 11.43
N GLY A 427 10.63 -3.41 11.11
CA GLY A 427 10.37 -2.39 12.11
C GLY A 427 10.07 -1.01 11.54
N PHE A 428 9.64 -0.11 12.42
CA PHE A 428 9.39 1.28 12.08
C PHE A 428 9.64 2.18 13.28
N PHE A 429 10.36 3.28 13.07
CA PHE A 429 10.61 4.27 14.11
C PHE A 429 10.71 5.68 13.53
N LEU A 430 10.55 6.68 14.41
CA LEU A 430 10.72 8.10 14.08
C LEU A 430 12.01 8.61 14.72
N ASN A 431 12.67 9.55 14.06
CA ASN A 431 13.83 10.23 14.63
C ASN A 431 13.83 11.70 14.21
N GLN A 432 14.11 12.60 15.16
CA GLN A 432 14.38 14.01 14.86
C GLN A 432 15.77 14.14 14.24
N ASP A 433 15.84 14.60 12.99
CA ASP A 433 17.09 14.91 12.30
C ASP A 433 17.16 16.41 12.00
N GLU A 434 18.11 17.09 12.65
CA GLU A 434 18.29 18.54 12.53
C GLU A 434 16.93 19.26 12.71
N ASP A 435 16.38 19.81 11.62
CA ASP A 435 15.16 20.61 11.61
C ASP A 435 13.88 19.84 11.19
N SER A 436 13.95 18.52 11.01
CA SER A 436 12.82 17.71 10.49
C SER A 436 12.66 16.37 11.19
N ILE A 437 11.42 15.91 11.32
CA ILE A 437 11.14 14.53 11.75
C ILE A 437 11.27 13.63 10.53
N LYS A 438 12.03 12.55 10.67
CA LYS A 438 12.16 11.51 9.65
C LYS A 438 11.56 10.20 10.14
N ALA A 439 10.86 9.50 9.26
CA ALA A 439 10.38 8.15 9.49
C ALA A 439 11.32 7.12 8.84
N TYR A 440 11.55 6.03 9.56
CA TYR A 440 12.46 4.96 9.19
C TYR A 440 11.69 3.65 9.13
N LEU A 441 11.45 3.14 7.91
CA LEU A 441 10.88 1.82 7.69
C LEU A 441 12.02 0.82 7.46
N VAL A 442 12.19 -0.11 8.40
CA VAL A 442 13.25 -1.12 8.38
C VAL A 442 12.74 -2.38 7.69
N LEU A 443 13.45 -2.84 6.68
CA LEU A 443 13.09 -3.94 5.78
C LEU A 443 14.24 -4.96 5.72
N GLU A 444 13.88 -6.20 5.41
CA GLU A 444 14.82 -7.23 4.98
C GLU A 444 15.68 -6.72 3.80
N PHE A 445 16.97 -7.00 3.85
CA PHE A 445 17.90 -6.62 2.78
C PHE A 445 18.08 -7.77 1.80
N CYS A 446 17.94 -7.49 0.50
CA CYS A 446 18.22 -8.43 -0.58
C CYS A 446 19.57 -8.07 -1.22
N GLU A 447 20.57 -8.94 -1.05
CA GLU A 447 21.98 -8.63 -1.26
C GLU A 447 22.36 -8.42 -2.73
N ARG A 448 21.64 -9.06 -3.66
CA ARG A 448 21.96 -9.03 -5.09
C ARG A 448 21.27 -7.90 -5.83
N GLY A 449 20.50 -7.06 -5.14
CA GLY A 449 19.80 -5.93 -5.72
C GLY A 449 18.53 -6.34 -6.47
N ASP A 450 18.18 -5.56 -7.49
CA ASP A 450 16.93 -5.66 -8.23
C ASP A 450 17.12 -6.20 -9.66
N LEU A 451 16.04 -6.70 -10.25
CA LEU A 451 16.03 -7.24 -11.61
C LEU A 451 16.34 -6.18 -12.67
N ARG A 452 16.04 -4.89 -12.43
CA ARG A 452 16.43 -3.80 -13.35
C ARG A 452 17.95 -3.73 -13.52
N LYS A 453 18.71 -3.76 -12.42
CA LYS A 453 20.18 -3.80 -12.47
C LYS A 453 20.68 -5.05 -13.19
N TYR A 454 20.02 -6.20 -12.97
CA TYR A 454 20.35 -7.43 -13.67
C TYR A 454 20.16 -7.30 -15.19
N ILE A 455 19.00 -6.81 -15.64
CA ILE A 455 18.72 -6.54 -17.07
C ILE A 455 19.78 -5.60 -17.66
N LYS A 456 20.10 -4.51 -16.96
CA LYS A 456 21.11 -3.54 -17.42
C LYS A 456 22.49 -4.17 -17.60
N ASN A 457 22.94 -4.99 -16.64
CA ASN A 457 24.23 -5.68 -16.74
C ASN A 457 24.25 -6.69 -17.90
N MET A 458 23.13 -7.37 -18.17
CA MET A 458 22.98 -8.26 -19.33
C MET A 458 23.09 -7.48 -20.65
N MET A 459 22.40 -6.32 -20.74
CA MET A 459 22.49 -5.42 -21.90
C MET A 459 23.92 -4.93 -22.16
N GLU A 460 24.63 -4.49 -21.10
CA GLU A 460 25.99 -3.96 -21.21
C GLU A 460 27.03 -5.04 -21.56
N SER A 461 26.83 -6.28 -21.08
CA SER A 461 27.72 -7.41 -21.38
C SER A 461 27.39 -8.11 -22.70
N GLY A 462 26.22 -7.87 -23.28
CA GLY A 462 25.74 -8.58 -24.48
C GLY A 462 25.46 -10.07 -24.21
N THR A 463 25.26 -10.45 -22.95
CA THR A 463 24.97 -11.84 -22.59
C THR A 463 23.49 -12.13 -22.86
N GLU A 464 23.16 -13.38 -23.19
CA GLU A 464 21.79 -13.85 -23.35
C GLU A 464 21.42 -14.85 -22.25
N ILE A 465 20.15 -14.92 -21.88
CA ILE A 465 19.66 -15.88 -20.88
C ILE A 465 19.30 -17.18 -21.58
N SER A 466 19.78 -18.31 -21.07
CA SER A 466 19.39 -19.61 -21.61
C SER A 466 17.91 -19.92 -21.32
N ASN A 467 17.27 -20.74 -22.16
CA ASN A 467 15.89 -21.19 -21.93
C ASN A 467 15.66 -21.74 -20.52
N ARG A 468 16.58 -22.57 -20.02
CA ARG A 468 16.52 -23.10 -18.65
C ARG A 468 16.49 -21.98 -17.62
N LYS A 469 17.40 -21.01 -17.74
CA LYS A 469 17.46 -19.91 -16.77
C LYS A 469 16.24 -18.98 -16.85
N ALA A 470 15.68 -18.82 -18.04
CA ALA A 470 14.42 -18.10 -18.24
C ALA A 470 13.27 -18.78 -17.47
N PHE A 471 13.10 -20.10 -17.63
CA PHE A 471 12.08 -20.85 -16.88
C PHE A 471 12.30 -20.83 -15.37
N GLU A 472 13.55 -20.93 -14.89
CA GLU A 472 13.86 -20.78 -13.46
C GLU A 472 13.41 -19.43 -12.90
N LEU A 473 13.66 -18.33 -13.63
CA LEU A 473 13.24 -16.99 -13.21
C LEU A 473 11.71 -16.84 -13.29
N ILE A 474 11.09 -17.34 -14.37
CA ILE A 474 9.62 -17.35 -14.51
C ILE A 474 9.00 -18.10 -13.34
N ALA A 475 9.50 -19.29 -13.01
CA ALA A 475 8.97 -20.11 -11.92
C ALA A 475 9.00 -19.38 -10.57
N GLN A 476 10.12 -18.73 -10.25
CA GLN A 476 10.25 -17.99 -9.00
C GLN A 476 9.32 -16.77 -8.93
N VAL A 477 9.26 -15.96 -10.01
CA VAL A 477 8.37 -14.78 -10.04
C VAL A 477 6.91 -15.20 -10.05
N THR A 478 6.54 -16.24 -10.80
CA THR A 478 5.20 -16.82 -10.79
C THR A 478 4.83 -17.31 -9.39
N SER A 479 5.73 -18.00 -8.68
CA SER A 479 5.47 -18.44 -7.30
C SER A 479 5.18 -17.26 -6.37
N ALA A 480 5.96 -16.17 -6.49
CA ALA A 480 5.74 -14.96 -5.71
C ALA A 480 4.40 -14.27 -6.02
N VAL A 481 4.07 -14.11 -7.30
CA VAL A 481 2.81 -13.52 -7.76
C VAL A 481 1.62 -14.40 -7.37
N HIS A 482 1.76 -15.71 -7.50
CA HIS A 482 0.74 -16.67 -7.08
C HIS A 482 0.46 -16.57 -5.57
N GLN A 483 1.50 -16.47 -4.73
CA GLN A 483 1.33 -16.27 -3.28
C GLN A 483 0.50 -15.03 -2.92
N LEU A 484 0.60 -13.96 -3.72
CA LEU A 484 -0.26 -12.78 -3.57
C LEU A 484 -1.68 -13.07 -4.06
N HIS A 485 -1.82 -13.61 -5.27
CA HIS A 485 -3.11 -13.81 -5.92
C HIS A 485 -4.03 -14.78 -5.17
N VAL A 486 -3.51 -15.87 -4.61
CA VAL A 486 -4.32 -16.82 -3.80
C VAL A 486 -4.83 -16.21 -2.50
N ASN A 487 -4.18 -15.14 -2.02
CA ASN A 487 -4.60 -14.36 -0.86
C ASN A 487 -5.45 -13.14 -1.26
N SER A 488 -5.91 -13.08 -2.51
CA SER A 488 -6.67 -11.95 -3.07
C SER A 488 -5.92 -10.61 -2.96
N ILE A 489 -4.58 -10.65 -3.05
CA ILE A 489 -3.71 -9.48 -3.04
C ILE A 489 -3.22 -9.23 -4.47
N ILE A 490 -3.36 -8.00 -4.93
CA ILE A 490 -2.78 -7.50 -6.18
C ILE A 490 -1.59 -6.63 -5.82
N HIS A 491 -0.44 -6.88 -6.46
CA HIS A 491 0.76 -6.07 -6.28
C HIS A 491 0.57 -4.67 -6.88
N GLY A 492 0.13 -4.60 -8.14
CA GLY A 492 -0.29 -3.36 -8.78
C GLY A 492 0.82 -2.45 -9.31
N ASP A 493 2.07 -2.68 -8.91
CA ASP A 493 3.27 -2.00 -9.40
C ASP A 493 4.40 -2.98 -9.74
N LEU A 494 4.10 -4.11 -10.38
CA LEU A 494 5.15 -5.03 -10.81
C LEU A 494 6.02 -4.38 -11.89
N LYS A 495 7.32 -4.30 -11.61
CA LYS A 495 8.37 -3.78 -12.49
C LYS A 495 9.72 -4.34 -12.05
N PRO A 496 10.76 -4.33 -12.91
CA PRO A 496 12.03 -4.98 -12.59
C PRO A 496 12.72 -4.40 -11.35
N GLU A 497 12.47 -3.14 -11.00
CA GLU A 497 12.97 -2.50 -9.78
C GLU A 497 12.38 -3.11 -8.50
N ASN A 498 11.19 -3.72 -8.59
CA ASN A 498 10.44 -4.27 -7.46
C ASN A 498 10.63 -5.78 -7.29
N VAL A 499 11.42 -6.43 -8.16
CA VAL A 499 11.82 -7.83 -8.03
C VAL A 499 13.24 -7.89 -7.49
N LEU A 500 13.38 -8.14 -6.18
CA LEU A 500 14.67 -8.19 -5.50
C LEU A 500 15.22 -9.60 -5.43
N VAL A 501 16.55 -9.72 -5.42
CA VAL A 501 17.25 -11.00 -5.43
C VAL A 501 18.07 -11.16 -4.14
N MET A 502 17.80 -12.24 -3.41
CA MET A 502 18.49 -12.65 -2.18
C MET A 502 19.87 -13.22 -2.49
N GLN A 503 20.72 -13.33 -1.47
CA GLN A 503 22.05 -13.93 -1.60
C GLN A 503 22.05 -15.33 -2.23
N ASP A 504 21.04 -16.14 -1.90
CA ASP A 504 20.83 -17.51 -2.39
C ASP A 504 20.09 -17.57 -3.74
N TYR A 505 19.98 -16.45 -4.45
CA TYR A 505 19.31 -16.31 -5.74
C TYR A 505 17.80 -16.52 -5.74
N ARG A 506 17.17 -16.59 -4.55
CA ARG A 506 15.70 -16.53 -4.46
C ARG A 506 15.21 -15.11 -4.65
N ILE A 507 14.04 -14.96 -5.28
CA ILE A 507 13.43 -13.65 -5.49
C ILE A 507 12.41 -13.30 -4.41
N LYS A 508 12.32 -12.01 -4.10
CA LYS A 508 11.28 -11.40 -3.27
C LYS A 508 10.72 -10.16 -3.94
N LEU A 509 9.41 -9.98 -3.85
CA LEU A 509 8.71 -8.77 -4.28
C LEU A 509 8.79 -7.70 -3.20
N SER A 510 8.93 -6.45 -3.63
CA SER A 510 9.04 -5.26 -2.78
C SER A 510 8.17 -4.13 -3.30
N ASP A 511 8.02 -3.07 -2.50
CA ASP A 511 7.27 -1.86 -2.86
C ASP A 511 5.76 -2.11 -3.09
N PHE A 512 5.05 -2.33 -1.98
CA PHE A 512 3.61 -2.56 -1.95
C PHE A 512 2.82 -1.25 -1.78
N GLY A 513 3.40 -0.09 -2.10
CA GLY A 513 2.74 1.20 -1.93
C GLY A 513 1.43 1.35 -2.72
N LEU A 514 1.26 0.55 -3.78
CA LEU A 514 0.03 0.46 -4.58
C LEU A 514 -0.74 -0.85 -4.39
N ALA A 515 -0.25 -1.76 -3.55
CA ALA A 515 -0.86 -3.06 -3.37
C ALA A 515 -2.18 -2.95 -2.60
N ARG A 516 -3.10 -3.87 -2.90
CA ARG A 516 -4.45 -3.85 -2.33
C ARG A 516 -5.09 -5.23 -2.31
N LYS A 517 -6.08 -5.40 -1.45
CA LYS A 517 -7.00 -6.54 -1.52
C LYS A 517 -8.05 -6.28 -2.60
N ILE A 518 -8.46 -7.34 -3.31
CA ILE A 518 -9.42 -7.27 -4.42
C ILE A 518 -10.75 -6.59 -4.00
N GLU A 519 -11.13 -6.65 -2.73
CA GLU A 519 -12.37 -6.08 -2.18
C GLU A 519 -12.32 -4.55 -1.97
N GLU A 520 -11.14 -3.92 -1.89
CA GLU A 520 -10.96 -2.51 -1.49
C GLU A 520 -11.02 -1.50 -2.66
N GLY A 521 -11.82 -1.77 -3.70
CA GLY A 521 -11.81 -1.02 -4.97
C GLY A 521 -11.66 0.50 -4.83
N ARG A 522 -10.54 1.07 -5.29
CA ARG A 522 -10.29 2.53 -5.45
C ARG A 522 -9.83 2.87 -6.88
N ASP A 523 -10.01 4.14 -7.28
CA ASP A 523 -9.60 4.69 -8.58
C ASP A 523 -8.17 5.26 -8.50
N TYR A 524 -7.27 4.84 -9.40
CA TYR A 524 -5.81 4.96 -9.26
C TYR A 524 -5.09 5.82 -10.31
N LEU A 525 -5.80 6.51 -11.20
CA LEU A 525 -5.16 7.25 -12.31
C LEU A 525 -4.26 8.43 -11.85
N THR A 526 -4.31 8.85 -10.58
CA THR A 526 -3.70 10.10 -10.11
C THR A 526 -2.25 9.98 -9.60
N ALA A 527 -1.68 8.78 -9.47
CA ALA A 527 -0.37 8.56 -8.81
C ALA A 527 0.83 8.31 -9.76
N MET A 528 0.63 8.31 -11.08
CA MET A 528 1.61 7.75 -12.03
C MET A 528 2.71 8.72 -12.45
N GLY A 529 3.73 8.87 -11.61
CA GLY A 529 5.07 9.25 -12.04
C GLY A 529 5.85 8.02 -12.54
N GLY A 530 5.84 7.75 -13.86
CA GLY A 530 6.80 6.85 -14.52
C GLY A 530 6.44 5.37 -14.71
N THR A 531 5.35 4.85 -14.14
CA THR A 531 4.96 3.41 -14.22
C THR A 531 4.23 3.01 -15.51
N THR A 532 3.92 3.93 -16.43
CA THR A 532 3.08 3.66 -17.61
C THR A 532 3.59 2.55 -18.54
N PHE A 533 4.88 2.22 -18.52
CA PHE A 533 5.49 1.19 -19.36
C PHE A 533 5.02 -0.24 -19.06
N TYR A 534 4.61 -0.52 -17.81
CA TYR A 534 4.21 -1.87 -17.39
C TYR A 534 2.69 -2.05 -17.29
N LEU A 535 1.91 -1.03 -17.66
CA LEU A 535 0.45 -1.08 -17.55
C LEU A 535 -0.19 -1.87 -18.68
N GLY A 536 -1.15 -2.71 -18.30
CA GLY A 536 -1.99 -3.44 -19.25
C GLY A 536 -2.91 -2.52 -20.05
N PRO A 537 -3.32 -2.94 -21.26
CA PRO A 537 -4.23 -2.16 -22.11
C PRO A 537 -5.55 -1.83 -21.41
N GLU A 538 -6.04 -2.70 -20.53
CA GLU A 538 -7.27 -2.49 -19.76
C GLU A 538 -7.20 -1.31 -18.78
N LEU A 539 -6.00 -0.88 -18.38
CA LEU A 539 -5.79 0.27 -17.49
C LEU A 539 -5.53 1.57 -18.27
N LEU A 540 -5.18 1.44 -19.56
CA LEU A 540 -4.81 2.56 -20.43
C LEU A 540 -5.97 3.03 -21.33
N GLN A 541 -7.01 2.20 -21.49
CA GLN A 541 -8.22 2.57 -22.21
C GLN A 541 -9.02 3.62 -21.42
N SER A 542 -8.90 4.88 -21.84
CA SER A 542 -9.78 5.98 -21.41
C SER A 542 -11.21 5.67 -21.87
N LYS A 543 -12.17 5.59 -20.94
CA LYS A 543 -13.59 5.68 -21.33
C LYS A 543 -13.82 7.08 -21.90
N ASP A 544 -14.11 7.16 -23.19
CA ASP A 544 -14.75 8.34 -23.76
C ASP A 544 -15.98 8.72 -22.91
N LYS A 545 -16.09 10.02 -22.64
CA LYS A 545 -17.06 10.66 -21.74
C LYS A 545 -18.52 10.62 -22.26
N SER A 546 -19.01 9.47 -22.70
CA SER A 546 -20.41 9.33 -23.10
C SER A 546 -20.99 7.99 -22.67
N ASN A 547 -21.82 8.06 -21.62
CA ASN A 547 -22.98 7.21 -21.38
C ASN A 547 -22.75 5.69 -21.44
N SER A 548 -22.20 5.12 -20.37
CA SER A 548 -22.47 3.77 -19.87
C SER A 548 -21.69 3.60 -18.57
N GLY A 549 -22.36 3.22 -17.47
CA GLY A 549 -21.85 3.15 -16.08
C GLY A 549 -20.35 2.92 -15.95
N ALA A 550 -19.70 3.72 -15.10
CA ALA A 550 -18.25 3.70 -14.89
C ALA A 550 -17.78 2.31 -14.44
N LYS A 551 -17.37 1.46 -15.39
CA LYS A 551 -16.56 0.27 -15.12
C LYS A 551 -15.23 0.82 -14.61
N LYS A 552 -15.10 0.82 -13.29
CA LYS A 552 -13.94 1.29 -12.53
C LYS A 552 -12.68 0.70 -13.14
N LEU A 553 -11.70 1.53 -13.51
CA LEU A 553 -10.40 1.08 -13.99
C LEU A 553 -9.66 0.46 -12.80
N MET A 554 -9.91 -0.82 -12.57
CA MET A 554 -9.32 -1.57 -11.46
C MET A 554 -8.20 -2.46 -11.99
N GLN A 555 -7.02 -2.31 -11.41
CA GLN A 555 -6.00 -3.35 -11.44
C GLN A 555 -6.62 -4.68 -10.95
N THR A 556 -6.28 -5.74 -11.66
CA THR A 556 -6.69 -7.11 -11.38
C THR A 556 -5.45 -7.98 -11.26
N THR A 557 -5.61 -9.23 -10.83
CA THR A 557 -4.54 -10.23 -10.90
C THR A 557 -4.02 -10.40 -12.34
N ALA A 558 -4.88 -10.25 -13.35
CA ALA A 558 -4.47 -10.26 -14.75
C ALA A 558 -3.55 -9.07 -15.10
N SER A 559 -3.73 -7.90 -14.48
CA SER A 559 -2.86 -6.73 -14.71
C SER A 559 -1.44 -6.96 -14.19
N ASP A 560 -1.28 -7.69 -13.07
CA ASP A 560 0.04 -8.14 -12.58
C ASP A 560 0.69 -9.13 -13.55
N ILE A 561 -0.08 -10.06 -14.14
CA ILE A 561 0.46 -10.99 -15.16
C ILE A 561 0.92 -10.25 -16.42
N TRP A 562 0.22 -9.20 -16.84
CA TRP A 562 0.67 -8.37 -17.97
C TRP A 562 2.03 -7.73 -17.67
N ALA A 563 2.13 -7.05 -16.52
CA ALA A 563 3.37 -6.39 -16.10
C ALA A 563 4.52 -7.41 -16.01
N PHE A 564 4.25 -8.60 -15.48
CA PHE A 564 5.19 -9.70 -15.45
C PHE A 564 5.62 -10.17 -16.85
N GLY A 565 4.69 -10.31 -17.79
CA GLY A 565 5.00 -10.60 -19.19
C GLY A 565 5.92 -9.56 -19.83
N VAL A 566 5.67 -8.27 -19.57
CA VAL A 566 6.52 -7.17 -20.07
C VAL A 566 7.93 -7.27 -19.46
N MET A 567 8.04 -7.51 -18.15
CA MET A 567 9.34 -7.68 -17.49
C MET A 567 10.15 -8.83 -18.07
N MET A 568 9.52 -9.99 -18.28
CA MET A 568 10.22 -11.17 -18.81
C MET A 568 10.54 -11.01 -20.30
N PHE A 569 9.68 -10.36 -21.08
CA PHE A 569 10.02 -10.00 -22.45
C PHE A 569 11.25 -9.10 -22.49
N GLU A 570 11.26 -8.04 -21.67
CA GLU A 570 12.36 -7.09 -21.61
C GLU A 570 13.68 -7.75 -21.21
N LEU A 571 13.62 -8.66 -20.24
CA LEU A 571 14.77 -9.44 -19.81
C LEU A 571 15.34 -10.34 -20.93
N LEU A 572 14.48 -10.97 -21.71
CA LEU A 572 14.87 -11.97 -22.71
C LEU A 572 15.23 -11.36 -24.07
N ALA A 573 14.55 -10.29 -24.46
CA ALA A 573 14.76 -9.60 -25.74
C ALA A 573 15.65 -8.34 -25.62
N LEU A 574 15.98 -7.92 -24.39
CA LEU A 574 16.76 -6.72 -24.09
C LEU A 574 16.17 -5.43 -24.71
N ARG A 575 14.84 -5.40 -24.85
CA ARG A 575 14.05 -4.25 -25.32
C ARG A 575 12.59 -4.39 -24.89
N HIS A 576 11.82 -3.31 -24.95
CA HIS A 576 10.39 -3.35 -24.64
C HIS A 576 9.58 -4.08 -25.75
N PRO A 577 8.48 -4.76 -25.42
CA PRO A 577 7.65 -5.45 -26.42
C PRO A 577 6.97 -4.53 -27.44
N PHE A 578 6.80 -3.25 -27.12
CA PHE A 578 6.07 -2.26 -27.96
C PHE A 578 6.95 -1.13 -28.52
N PHE A 579 8.23 -1.06 -28.16
CA PHE A 579 9.16 -0.08 -28.73
C PHE A 579 10.62 -0.51 -28.56
N ASP A 580 11.47 -0.13 -29.50
CA ASP A 580 12.92 -0.25 -29.37
C ASP A 580 13.51 1.07 -28.84
N SER A 581 14.44 0.97 -27.90
CA SER A 581 15.30 2.08 -27.46
C SER A 581 16.01 2.83 -28.60
N LYS A 582 16.24 2.15 -29.74
CA LYS A 582 16.82 2.73 -30.96
C LYS A 582 15.87 3.67 -31.71
N GLU A 583 14.57 3.62 -31.43
CA GLU A 583 13.56 4.50 -32.05
C GLU A 583 13.61 5.95 -31.50
N GLY A 584 14.45 6.23 -30.50
CA GLY A 584 14.57 7.54 -29.88
C GLY A 584 13.47 7.80 -28.84
N ASN A 585 13.11 9.08 -28.62
CA ASN A 585 12.09 9.47 -27.66
C ASN A 585 10.68 9.20 -28.22
N LEU A 586 10.13 8.01 -27.96
CA LEU A 586 8.73 7.69 -28.28
C LEU A 586 7.78 8.50 -27.38
N PRO A 587 6.85 9.30 -27.95
CA PRO A 587 5.84 9.98 -27.15
C PRO A 587 4.97 8.99 -26.36
N LEU A 588 4.64 9.33 -25.10
CA LEU A 588 3.85 8.45 -24.23
C LEU A 588 2.50 8.05 -24.84
N GLN A 589 1.84 8.96 -25.58
CA GLN A 589 0.57 8.68 -26.24
C GLN A 589 0.72 7.63 -27.35
N GLU A 590 1.83 7.64 -28.08
CA GLU A 590 2.10 6.63 -29.10
C GLU A 590 2.38 5.28 -28.46
N LEU A 591 3.17 5.23 -27.38
CA LEU A 591 3.37 3.99 -26.62
C LEU A 591 2.04 3.41 -26.12
N ILE A 592 1.16 4.24 -25.57
CA ILE A 592 -0.18 3.83 -25.12
C ILE A 592 -0.98 3.26 -26.29
N ARG A 593 -0.99 3.94 -27.45
CA ARG A 593 -1.64 3.44 -28.67
C ARG A 593 -1.12 2.08 -29.06
N ARG A 594 0.21 1.88 -29.12
CA ARG A 594 0.83 0.58 -29.44
C ARG A 594 0.45 -0.52 -28.45
N ILE A 595 0.45 -0.21 -27.14
CA ILE A 595 0.03 -1.16 -26.10
C ILE A 595 -1.44 -1.56 -26.29
N ILE A 596 -2.32 -0.65 -26.68
CA ILE A 596 -3.76 -0.91 -26.86
C ILE A 596 -4.04 -1.61 -28.19
N GLU A 597 -3.43 -1.17 -29.29
CA GLU A 597 -3.80 -1.55 -30.66
C GLU A 597 -2.86 -2.60 -31.27
N ASP A 598 -1.54 -2.42 -31.14
CA ASP A 598 -0.55 -3.20 -31.89
C ASP A 598 -0.26 -4.55 -31.20
N ALA A 599 0.08 -5.59 -31.97
CA ALA A 599 0.52 -6.86 -31.38
C ALA A 599 1.88 -6.68 -30.66
N PRO A 600 2.10 -7.33 -29.50
CA PRO A 600 3.43 -7.32 -28.88
C PRO A 600 4.43 -7.98 -29.81
N ALA A 601 5.67 -7.48 -29.81
CA ALA A 601 6.74 -8.12 -30.55
C ALA A 601 6.97 -9.56 -30.07
N GLU A 602 7.48 -10.41 -30.95
CA GLU A 602 7.84 -11.78 -30.57
C GLU A 602 9.25 -11.85 -29.98
N LEU A 603 9.46 -12.83 -29.12
CA LEU A 603 10.80 -13.18 -28.62
C LEU A 603 11.65 -13.78 -29.76
N PRO A 604 13.00 -13.63 -29.70
CA PRO A 604 13.90 -14.21 -30.68
C PRO A 604 13.73 -15.73 -30.92
N ASP A 605 14.08 -16.18 -32.13
CA ASP A 605 13.88 -17.57 -32.57
C ASP A 605 14.71 -18.61 -31.80
N HIS A 606 15.81 -18.20 -31.15
CA HIS A 606 16.66 -19.08 -30.34
C HIS A 606 16.00 -19.54 -29.03
N TYR A 607 14.94 -18.85 -28.58
CA TYR A 607 14.13 -19.32 -27.45
C TYR A 607 13.22 -20.47 -27.87
N SER A 608 12.77 -21.29 -26.92
CA SER A 608 11.88 -22.41 -27.23
C SER A 608 10.48 -21.93 -27.61
N ASN A 609 9.77 -22.71 -28.43
CA ASN A 609 8.36 -22.43 -28.75
C ASN A 609 7.50 -22.31 -27.50
N SER A 610 7.76 -23.15 -26.49
CA SER A 610 7.06 -23.12 -25.19
C SER A 610 7.25 -21.79 -24.48
N LEU A 611 8.50 -21.30 -24.36
CA LEU A 611 8.80 -20.01 -23.74
C LEU A 611 8.18 -18.84 -24.51
N ARG A 612 8.28 -18.85 -25.84
CA ARG A 612 7.63 -17.82 -26.68
C ARG A 612 6.11 -17.79 -26.50
N MET A 613 5.49 -18.96 -26.46
CA MET A 613 4.04 -19.09 -26.27
C MET A 613 3.62 -18.62 -24.87
N LEU A 614 4.40 -18.95 -23.83
CA LEU A 614 4.15 -18.49 -22.47
C LEU A 614 4.16 -16.95 -22.38
N ILE A 615 5.20 -16.29 -22.90
CA ILE A 615 5.26 -14.82 -22.90
C ILE A 615 4.12 -14.21 -23.72
N ARG A 616 3.76 -14.81 -24.87
CA ARG A 616 2.61 -14.37 -25.65
C ARG A 616 1.30 -14.46 -24.85
N ASN A 617 1.10 -15.54 -24.09
CA ASN A 617 -0.10 -15.75 -23.29
C ASN A 617 -0.18 -14.76 -22.11
N MET A 618 0.95 -14.38 -21.51
CA MET A 618 1.04 -13.32 -20.50
C MET A 618 0.69 -11.93 -21.08
N LEU A 619 1.09 -11.68 -22.33
CA LEU A 619 0.83 -10.43 -23.06
C LEU A 619 -0.48 -10.45 -23.88
N THR A 620 -1.42 -11.33 -23.53
CA THR A 620 -2.77 -11.30 -24.10
C THR A 620 -3.48 -10.02 -23.70
N LYS A 621 -3.93 -9.23 -24.70
CA LYS A 621 -4.57 -7.92 -24.46
C LYS A 621 -5.86 -8.01 -23.65
N ASP A 622 -6.68 -9.03 -23.92
CA ASP A 622 -7.92 -9.27 -23.19
C ASP A 622 -7.60 -9.89 -21.82
N PRO A 623 -7.82 -9.18 -20.69
CA PRO A 623 -7.46 -9.66 -19.37
C PRO A 623 -8.22 -10.93 -18.97
N SER A 624 -9.40 -11.19 -19.54
CA SER A 624 -10.18 -12.41 -19.24
C SER A 624 -9.63 -13.67 -19.89
N ARG A 625 -8.82 -13.52 -20.96
CA ARG A 625 -8.16 -14.61 -21.68
C ARG A 625 -6.66 -14.69 -21.38
N ARG A 626 -6.15 -13.78 -20.55
CA ARG A 626 -4.76 -13.74 -20.15
C ARG A 626 -4.48 -14.88 -19.18
N ILE A 627 -3.38 -15.59 -19.39
CA ILE A 627 -2.99 -16.73 -18.55
C ILE A 627 -2.90 -16.31 -17.09
N THR A 628 -3.34 -17.15 -16.15
CA THR A 628 -3.27 -16.84 -14.73
C THR A 628 -1.95 -17.32 -14.11
N SER A 629 -1.61 -16.83 -12.93
CA SER A 629 -0.47 -17.36 -12.16
C SER A 629 -0.61 -18.86 -11.85
N ALA A 630 -1.84 -19.36 -11.69
CA ALA A 630 -2.07 -20.78 -11.45
C ALA A 630 -1.75 -21.61 -12.70
N ASP A 631 -2.29 -21.20 -13.86
CA ASP A 631 -2.02 -21.87 -15.14
C ASP A 631 -0.53 -21.87 -15.50
N ILE A 632 0.20 -20.78 -15.19
CA ILE A 632 1.66 -20.73 -15.43
C ILE A 632 2.39 -21.79 -14.59
N LEU A 633 1.96 -22.05 -13.35
CA LEU A 633 2.57 -23.07 -12.48
C LEU A 633 2.30 -24.50 -12.97
N GLU A 634 1.25 -24.72 -13.76
CA GLU A 634 0.91 -26.03 -14.35
C GLU A 634 1.71 -26.34 -15.62
N ILE A 635 2.42 -25.36 -16.19
CA ILE A 635 3.31 -25.58 -17.33
C ILE A 635 4.47 -26.46 -16.88
N GLN A 636 4.67 -27.59 -17.56
CA GLN A 636 5.65 -28.61 -17.16
C GLN A 636 7.05 -28.03 -16.92
N GLU A 637 7.57 -27.21 -17.83
CA GLU A 637 8.90 -26.62 -17.70
C GLU A 637 9.03 -25.65 -16.51
N VAL A 638 7.92 -25.02 -16.10
CA VAL A 638 7.86 -24.16 -14.91
C VAL A 638 7.77 -25.02 -13.65
N ALA A 639 6.90 -26.03 -13.64
CA ALA A 639 6.74 -26.95 -12.53
C ALA A 639 8.04 -27.71 -12.21
N ASP A 640 8.77 -28.17 -13.24
CA ASP A 640 10.05 -28.85 -13.12
C ASP A 640 11.13 -27.98 -12.45
N CYS A 641 11.05 -26.66 -12.61
CA CYS A 641 11.97 -25.73 -11.94
C CYS A 641 11.69 -25.58 -10.44
N LEU A 642 10.47 -25.91 -9.98
CA LEU A 642 10.07 -25.80 -8.58
C LEU A 642 10.23 -27.11 -7.80
N THR A 643 10.21 -28.26 -8.50
CA THR A 643 10.30 -29.60 -7.92
C THR A 643 11.74 -30.12 -7.84
N ASN A 644 12.61 -29.74 -8.77
CA ASN A 644 14.02 -30.11 -8.76
C ASN A 644 14.81 -29.21 -7.80
N LYS A 645 14.83 -29.59 -6.51
CA LYS A 645 15.69 -29.00 -5.47
C LYS A 645 17.09 -29.60 -5.46
#